data_AF-A0A2D6Q0L9-F1
#
_entry.id   AF-A0A2D6Q0L9-F1
#
_cell.length_a   1.000
_cell.length_b   1.000
_cell.length_c   1.000
_cell.angle_alpha   90.00
_cell.angle_beta   90.00
_cell.angle_gamma   90.00
#
_symmetry.space_group_name_H-M   'P 1'
#
loop_
_entity.id
_entity.type
_entity.pdbx_description
1 polymer ?
#
loop_
_entity_poly.entity_id
_entity_poly.type
_entity_poly.pdbx_seq_one_letter_code
_entity_poly.pdbx_strand_id
1 'polypeptide(L)'
;MAGRGPVPRVAEARRGSRRQPRGRRSRRLRARVRPLHRGPPGRAALDRLPPELGPPHTAARLHHVQPSGDPAPSPAGRPPQASLHVRPLSGQRDRIPRGHDPAAPPLRPRPGRRYLPGEGVRARSDGAPRAVGAAAAAPLLSYRATRAILLALVTTQIGIDTGGTFTDVVTADGTAFKVPSSRSDPARVIADAVASVDGRVELRHGTTVATNAVLEGKLARVGLIVNEGFRDVLTIGRQARPELYALEPRRPAIPTSRDLCAEVPGRLGPGGEELTAFDVDACVRAGRRLKRRGVEAIAVVLLHAYANPSHEEAALAALAPIGLPVTASSGLNPEFREVERGLCALFNAGLRPLVGRYLARLVDALGDDVRTTVMTSEGGLLAPGEVAEEPARLLVSGPAGGLVASQVWADAVGASPAMTLDMGGTSTDVAFLDGDVPRASALSIAGHTIRLPSLEIHTVGAGGGSLVRADRGGAMTVGPESAGADPGPAAYGIGEEITVTDANLLLGRIAPRFFAGGADRLDIARADRCARKLAKRLGLAPRRMLEGVVRLSDLVMTRALRVISLERGRDPRSAALVVFGGAGGLHGVALARALGVSRVVVPPRPGVLSAQGLLWASPARTLSRSVLERGLPSSTARRRLVRPLVERLRDGFVAEGYGKRSLIANVSLDVRYRGQSFELEVPEGDDPLAAFHRSHEQRYGFADLSRDVELVAVRVRVAVRTPAPMVARLSASRKSPTSVGRRSAPIGGKAAWPVFDRDALRAGQAVAGPALIADRTATVWVDDRARAVVHRTGALIVEVKP
;
A
#
# COMPACT_ATOMS: atom_id res chain seq x y z
N MET A 1 -33.89 8.44 -32.28
CA MET A 1 -34.23 9.13 -33.55
C MET A 1 -33.61 10.53 -33.48
N ALA A 2 -33.14 11.21 -34.53
CA ALA A 2 -32.67 10.88 -35.88
C ALA A 2 -31.93 12.15 -36.40
N GLY A 3 -31.04 12.18 -37.40
CA GLY A 3 -30.34 11.15 -38.19
C GLY A 3 -29.00 11.76 -38.71
N ARG A 4 -27.97 10.94 -38.96
CA ARG A 4 -27.44 10.57 -40.31
C ARG A 4 -26.81 11.73 -41.13
N GLY A 5 -25.59 11.51 -41.64
CA GLY A 5 -24.82 12.45 -42.48
C GLY A 5 -25.21 12.43 -43.98
N PRO A 6 -24.28 12.75 -44.90
CA PRO A 6 -23.31 11.72 -45.29
C PRO A 6 -21.87 12.19 -45.62
N VAL A 7 -21.04 11.24 -46.02
CA VAL A 7 -19.63 11.36 -46.48
C VAL A 7 -19.55 11.10 -48.00
N PRO A 8 -18.66 11.76 -48.76
CA PRO A 8 -18.15 11.27 -50.04
C PRO A 8 -16.74 10.62 -49.91
N ARG A 9 -16.39 9.70 -50.82
CA ARG A 9 -15.18 8.87 -50.80
C ARG A 9 -14.52 8.84 -52.19
N VAL A 10 -13.17 8.91 -52.25
CA VAL A 10 -12.30 8.22 -53.25
C VAL A 10 -12.42 8.81 -54.71
N ALA A 11 -11.45 8.79 -55.64
CA ALA A 11 -10.22 8.01 -55.83
C ALA A 11 -9.05 8.74 -56.58
N GLU A 12 -7.87 8.09 -56.52
CA GLU A 12 -6.79 7.96 -57.54
C GLU A 12 -6.13 9.15 -58.30
N ALA A 13 -4.80 9.16 -58.27
CA ALA A 13 -3.90 9.45 -59.40
C ALA A 13 -2.56 8.66 -59.23
N ARG A 14 -1.78 8.46 -60.31
CA ARG A 14 -0.71 7.42 -60.37
C ARG A 14 0.75 7.92 -60.48
N ARG A 15 1.68 6.98 -60.24
CA ARG A 15 3.15 7.10 -60.39
C ARG A 15 3.59 7.45 -61.83
N GLY A 16 4.73 8.15 -62.01
CA GLY A 16 5.35 8.34 -63.34
C GLY A 16 6.75 8.97 -63.35
N SER A 17 7.80 8.15 -63.43
CA SER A 17 9.24 8.55 -63.48
C SER A 17 9.69 9.33 -64.72
N ARG A 18 10.78 10.12 -64.65
CA ARG A 18 12.01 9.96 -65.49
C ARG A 18 13.19 10.94 -65.23
N ARG A 19 14.41 10.35 -65.25
CA ARG A 19 15.77 10.79 -65.68
C ARG A 19 16.24 12.27 -65.68
N GLN A 20 17.48 12.43 -65.18
CA GLN A 20 18.56 13.42 -65.50
C GLN A 20 18.85 13.61 -67.03
N PRO A 21 19.67 14.59 -67.55
CA PRO A 21 20.92 15.13 -66.97
C PRO A 21 21.43 16.58 -67.34
N ARG A 22 22.65 16.92 -66.83
CA ARG A 22 23.59 18.04 -67.18
C ARG A 22 23.29 19.45 -66.60
N GLY A 23 24.28 20.29 -66.23
CA GLY A 23 25.72 20.01 -66.01
C GLY A 23 26.68 21.23 -65.83
N ARG A 24 27.80 21.01 -65.11
CA ARG A 24 29.13 21.70 -65.11
C ARG A 24 29.27 23.25 -65.02
N ARG A 25 30.03 23.73 -64.00
CA ARG A 25 31.24 24.62 -64.07
C ARG A 25 31.89 24.80 -62.67
N SER A 26 33.08 25.44 -62.55
CA SER A 26 34.35 24.68 -62.40
C SER A 26 35.61 25.52 -62.01
N ARG A 27 36.38 25.11 -60.97
CA ARG A 27 37.85 25.30 -60.69
C ARG A 27 38.16 24.57 -59.35
N ARG A 28 39.19 23.71 -59.14
CA ARG A 28 40.68 23.83 -59.18
C ARG A 28 41.22 24.74 -58.05
N LEU A 29 42.26 24.40 -57.25
CA LEU A 29 43.41 23.44 -57.31
C LEU A 29 43.55 22.64 -55.95
N ARG A 30 43.99 21.36 -55.88
CA ARG A 30 45.36 20.73 -55.91
C ARG A 30 46.29 21.07 -54.70
N ALA A 31 47.14 20.19 -54.13
CA ALA A 31 47.41 18.74 -54.38
C ALA A 31 48.41 18.06 -53.37
N ARG A 32 48.31 16.71 -53.20
CA ARG A 32 49.40 15.66 -53.11
C ARG A 32 50.44 15.66 -51.94
N VAL A 33 51.21 14.59 -51.58
CA VAL A 33 51.18 13.09 -51.72
C VAL A 33 52.21 12.38 -50.79
N ARG A 34 51.81 11.25 -50.15
CA ARG A 34 52.58 10.07 -49.61
C ARG A 34 53.73 10.21 -48.53
N PRO A 35 54.14 9.08 -47.86
CA PRO A 35 54.99 9.07 -46.64
C PRO A 35 56.34 8.29 -46.75
N LEU A 36 57.17 8.28 -45.69
CA LEU A 36 58.07 7.17 -45.28
C LEU A 36 58.74 7.38 -43.88
N HIS A 37 59.48 6.37 -43.37
CA HIS A 37 60.07 6.27 -42.00
C HIS A 37 61.47 6.89 -41.79
N ARG A 38 61.81 7.21 -40.51
CA ARG A 38 63.10 6.91 -39.81
C ARG A 38 63.01 7.16 -38.28
N GLY A 39 63.99 6.68 -37.50
CA GLY A 39 64.17 6.78 -36.03
C GLY A 39 65.61 6.35 -35.66
N PRO A 40 65.96 5.85 -34.44
CA PRO A 40 65.27 5.84 -33.14
C PRO A 40 65.82 7.00 -32.25
N PRO A 41 66.50 6.91 -31.06
CA PRO A 41 66.86 5.86 -30.06
C PRO A 41 66.10 6.02 -28.70
N GLY A 42 66.33 5.25 -27.61
CA GLY A 42 67.02 3.95 -27.45
C GLY A 42 67.16 3.46 -25.98
N ARG A 43 67.37 2.13 -25.81
CA ARG A 43 67.96 1.34 -24.68
C ARG A 43 67.41 1.54 -23.23
N ALA A 44 67.11 0.53 -22.41
CA ALA A 44 66.98 -0.96 -22.49
C ALA A 44 66.22 -1.44 -21.19
N ALA A 45 65.96 -2.70 -20.79
CA ALA A 45 66.26 -4.08 -21.24
C ALA A 45 65.12 -5.03 -20.73
N LEU A 46 64.84 -6.24 -21.26
CA LEU A 46 65.37 -7.60 -20.92
C LEU A 46 65.20 -8.05 -19.44
N ASP A 47 64.67 -9.24 -19.09
CA ASP A 47 64.14 -10.38 -19.89
C ASP A 47 63.28 -11.38 -19.03
N ARG A 48 62.55 -12.33 -19.67
CA ARG A 48 62.03 -13.64 -19.12
C ARG A 48 60.91 -13.62 -18.04
N LEU A 49 60.04 -14.63 -17.83
CA LEU A 49 59.78 -16.01 -18.37
C LEU A 49 58.23 -16.25 -18.51
N PRO A 50 57.71 -17.39 -19.05
CA PRO A 50 56.33 -17.52 -19.54
C PRO A 50 55.42 -18.47 -18.66
N PRO A 51 54.44 -19.30 -19.13
CA PRO A 51 53.13 -19.37 -18.47
C PRO A 51 52.69 -20.75 -17.92
N GLU A 52 51.73 -20.77 -16.98
CA GLU A 52 50.58 -21.71 -16.90
C GLU A 52 49.74 -21.45 -15.64
N LEU A 53 48.44 -21.76 -15.67
CA LEU A 53 47.56 -21.77 -14.49
C LEU A 53 46.53 -22.91 -14.56
N GLY A 54 46.80 -24.00 -13.84
CA GLY A 54 45.82 -25.03 -13.51
C GLY A 54 44.92 -24.64 -12.32
N PRO A 55 43.78 -25.33 -12.10
CA PRO A 55 42.81 -24.99 -11.06
C PRO A 55 43.09 -25.66 -9.70
N PRO A 56 42.75 -25.01 -8.57
CA PRO A 56 42.74 -25.65 -7.25
C PRO A 56 41.37 -26.24 -6.88
N HIS A 57 41.37 -27.46 -6.33
CA HIS A 57 40.20 -28.10 -5.71
C HIS A 57 40.30 -28.07 -4.16
N THR A 58 39.15 -27.93 -3.50
CA THR A 58 38.80 -28.46 -2.15
C THR A 58 39.77 -28.31 -0.96
N ALA A 59 39.42 -27.38 -0.07
CA ALA A 59 39.15 -27.58 1.38
C ALA A 59 40.11 -28.40 2.29
N ALA A 60 40.58 -27.78 3.38
CA ALA A 60 40.62 -28.41 4.71
C ALA A 60 40.65 -27.42 5.90
N ARG A 61 39.95 -27.83 6.97
CA ARG A 61 39.96 -27.50 8.42
C ARG A 61 41.03 -26.53 8.97
N LEU A 62 40.57 -25.65 9.87
CA LEU A 62 41.40 -24.86 10.81
C LEU A 62 41.50 -25.54 12.20
N HIS A 63 42.64 -25.37 12.88
CA HIS A 63 42.81 -25.56 14.33
C HIS A 63 43.74 -24.46 14.89
N HIS A 64 43.72 -24.27 16.22
CA HIS A 64 44.45 -23.21 16.94
C HIS A 64 45.98 -23.23 16.78
N VAL A 65 46.61 -22.06 16.99
CA VAL A 65 47.75 -21.83 17.91
C VAL A 65 47.85 -20.30 18.21
N GLN A 66 48.33 -19.91 19.39
CA GLN A 66 48.68 -18.51 19.76
C GLN A 66 50.18 -18.25 19.56
N PRO A 67 50.64 -17.00 19.67
CA PRO A 67 51.60 -16.72 20.75
C PRO A 67 51.36 -15.40 21.51
N SER A 68 52.16 -15.20 22.55
CA SER A 68 52.08 -14.13 23.56
C SER A 68 53.24 -13.13 23.48
N GLY A 69 53.11 -11.98 24.16
CA GLY A 69 54.23 -11.06 24.43
C GLY A 69 53.78 -9.73 25.03
N ASP A 70 54.24 -9.42 26.24
CA ASP A 70 53.95 -8.20 27.00
C ASP A 70 55.20 -7.87 27.86
N PRO A 71 55.54 -6.58 28.10
CA PRO A 71 55.61 -6.17 29.51
C PRO A 71 55.27 -4.69 29.80
N ALA A 72 54.89 -4.42 31.06
CA ALA A 72 54.67 -3.09 31.63
C ALA A 72 55.52 -2.87 32.91
N PRO A 73 55.52 -1.66 33.49
CA PRO A 73 55.48 -1.56 34.95
C PRO A 73 54.45 -0.55 35.52
N SER A 74 54.17 -0.67 36.82
CA SER A 74 53.26 0.15 37.66
C SER A 74 53.99 0.56 38.97
N PRO A 75 53.41 1.19 40.04
CA PRO A 75 52.23 0.80 40.84
C PRO A 75 51.26 2.02 41.05
N ALA A 76 50.39 2.23 42.07
CA ALA A 76 49.99 1.57 43.34
C ALA A 76 48.53 2.01 43.73
N GLY A 77 47.81 1.40 44.70
CA GLY A 77 48.10 0.14 45.39
C GLY A 77 47.36 -0.18 46.72
N ARG A 78 46.03 -0.47 46.67
CA ARG A 78 45.34 -1.47 47.56
C ARG A 78 45.16 -1.15 49.08
N PRO A 79 44.50 -2.01 49.92
CA PRO A 79 43.48 -3.09 49.75
C PRO A 79 42.29 -2.91 50.79
N PRO A 80 41.56 -3.92 51.37
CA PRO A 80 41.33 -5.37 51.06
C PRO A 80 39.85 -5.91 51.15
N GLN A 81 39.53 -6.93 50.33
CA GLN A 81 38.72 -8.16 50.61
C GLN A 81 37.24 -8.04 51.11
N ALA A 82 36.36 -9.07 51.10
CA ALA A 82 36.44 -10.51 50.78
C ALA A 82 35.19 -11.02 50.00
N SER A 83 35.14 -12.32 49.68
CA SER A 83 34.09 -13.00 48.87
C SER A 83 33.47 -14.23 49.55
N LEU A 84 32.27 -14.68 49.13
CA LEU A 84 31.79 -16.08 49.32
C LEU A 84 30.53 -16.44 48.48
N HIS A 85 30.30 -17.74 48.26
CA HIS A 85 29.12 -18.33 47.59
C HIS A 85 28.09 -18.87 48.60
N VAL A 86 26.79 -18.87 48.27
CA VAL A 86 25.76 -19.74 48.90
C VAL A 86 24.72 -20.25 47.88
N ARG A 87 24.23 -21.48 48.12
CA ARG A 87 23.12 -22.26 47.52
C ARG A 87 22.56 -23.10 48.70
N PRO A 88 21.40 -23.81 48.64
CA PRO A 88 20.16 -23.68 47.86
C PRO A 88 18.91 -23.82 48.81
N LEU A 89 17.81 -24.46 48.33
CA LEU A 89 16.86 -25.34 49.05
C LEU A 89 15.50 -24.81 49.57
N SER A 90 14.66 -25.78 49.95
CA SER A 90 13.19 -25.77 50.00
C SER A 90 12.63 -26.35 51.31
N GLY A 91 11.41 -25.97 51.70
CA GLY A 91 10.67 -26.58 52.83
C GLY A 91 9.14 -26.48 52.64
N GLN A 92 8.38 -27.34 53.33
CA GLN A 92 6.91 -27.48 53.21
C GLN A 92 6.30 -27.99 54.54
N ARG A 93 4.98 -27.75 54.78
CA ARG A 93 4.11 -28.39 55.80
C ARG A 93 4.32 -27.94 57.27
N ASP A 94 3.35 -28.00 58.20
CA ASP A 94 1.89 -28.34 58.17
C ASP A 94 1.16 -27.78 59.44
N ARG A 95 -0.19 -27.89 59.51
CA ARG A 95 -1.12 -27.99 60.70
C ARG A 95 -2.18 -26.88 60.97
N ILE A 96 -3.22 -27.30 61.71
CA ILE A 96 -4.59 -26.75 61.97
C ILE A 96 -5.27 -27.61 63.09
N PRO A 97 -6.51 -27.39 63.64
CA PRO A 97 -7.56 -26.34 63.45
C PRO A 97 -8.15 -25.79 64.80
N ARG A 98 -9.44 -25.33 64.79
CA ARG A 98 -10.40 -24.94 65.90
C ARG A 98 -10.42 -23.44 66.31
N GLY A 99 -11.55 -22.76 66.54
CA GLY A 99 -12.96 -23.00 66.15
C GLY A 99 -14.02 -22.85 67.27
N HIS A 100 -15.10 -22.08 67.04
CA HIS A 100 -16.46 -22.28 67.61
C HIS A 100 -17.53 -21.33 67.01
N ASP A 101 -18.80 -21.72 67.12
CA ASP A 101 -20.08 -21.03 66.80
C ASP A 101 -21.06 -21.31 67.98
N PRO A 102 -22.09 -20.48 68.29
CA PRO A 102 -23.46 -20.80 67.83
C PRO A 102 -24.52 -19.66 67.72
N ALA A 103 -25.64 -20.01 67.05
CA ALA A 103 -27.05 -19.65 67.35
C ALA A 103 -27.80 -18.53 66.56
N ALA A 104 -29.13 -18.72 66.44
CA ALA A 104 -30.15 -17.95 65.71
C ALA A 104 -31.56 -18.35 66.26
N PRO A 105 -32.67 -18.36 65.48
CA PRO A 105 -33.42 -17.34 64.71
C PRO A 105 -34.70 -16.93 65.53
N PRO A 106 -35.94 -16.62 65.02
CA PRO A 106 -36.47 -16.22 63.70
C PRO A 106 -37.11 -14.79 63.72
N LEU A 107 -38.21 -14.35 63.07
CA LEU A 107 -39.58 -14.86 62.79
C LEU A 107 -40.13 -14.46 61.38
N ARG A 108 -41.26 -15.06 60.99
CA ARG A 108 -42.13 -14.78 59.80
C ARG A 108 -43.52 -14.23 60.29
N PRO A 109 -44.52 -13.77 59.47
CA PRO A 109 -44.84 -14.13 58.07
C PRO A 109 -45.46 -13.00 57.16
N ARG A 110 -46.09 -13.41 56.04
CA ARG A 110 -47.11 -12.66 55.21
C ARG A 110 -48.53 -13.25 55.54
N PRO A 111 -49.67 -13.04 54.80
CA PRO A 111 -50.06 -12.07 53.74
C PRO A 111 -51.52 -11.47 53.83
N GLY A 112 -51.88 -10.56 52.91
CA GLY A 112 -53.28 -10.29 52.47
C GLY A 112 -54.07 -9.19 53.23
N ARG A 113 -55.31 -8.79 52.86
CA ARG A 113 -56.15 -8.93 51.64
C ARG A 113 -57.39 -7.98 51.76
N ARG A 114 -58.19 -7.79 50.69
CA ARG A 114 -59.57 -7.19 50.63
C ARG A 114 -59.71 -5.64 50.79
N TYR A 115 -60.77 -4.94 50.32
CA TYR A 115 -61.76 -5.11 49.20
C TYR A 115 -62.70 -3.86 49.07
N LEU A 116 -63.69 -3.90 48.15
CA LEU A 116 -64.90 -3.02 47.99
C LEU A 116 -64.74 -1.82 47.00
N PRO A 117 -65.85 -1.25 46.43
CA PRO A 117 -66.40 -1.62 45.10
C PRO A 117 -66.66 -0.38 44.20
N GLY A 118 -67.36 -0.38 43.06
CA GLY A 118 -68.05 -1.39 42.21
C GLY A 118 -67.98 -0.94 40.73
N GLU A 119 -68.77 -1.40 39.76
CA GLU A 119 -69.95 -2.29 39.74
C GLU A 119 -69.83 -3.33 38.57
N GLY A 120 -70.88 -4.13 38.30
CA GLY A 120 -70.92 -5.12 37.20
C GLY A 120 -71.72 -4.67 35.96
N VAL A 121 -72.35 -5.52 35.14
CA VAL A 121 -72.65 -6.97 35.28
C VAL A 121 -72.76 -7.67 33.89
N ARG A 122 -72.27 -8.91 33.82
CA ARG A 122 -72.62 -10.07 32.93
C ARG A 122 -73.13 -9.87 31.48
N ALA A 123 -72.23 -10.21 30.56
CA ALA A 123 -72.40 -11.09 29.38
C ALA A 123 -73.68 -11.95 29.19
N ARG A 124 -74.15 -12.09 27.93
CA ARG A 124 -74.00 -13.32 27.07
C ARG A 124 -74.68 -13.22 25.67
N SER A 125 -74.34 -14.20 24.82
CA SER A 125 -75.02 -14.72 23.60
C SER A 125 -75.26 -13.82 22.38
N ASP A 126 -74.58 -14.18 21.29
CA ASP A 126 -75.10 -14.49 19.94
C ASP A 126 -75.98 -13.48 19.19
N GLY A 127 -75.46 -12.94 18.07
CA GLY A 127 -76.22 -12.12 17.14
C GLY A 127 -75.39 -11.43 16.04
N ALA A 128 -75.15 -12.12 14.93
CA ALA A 128 -74.89 -11.48 13.62
C ALA A 128 -76.23 -11.47 12.84
N PRO A 129 -76.47 -10.56 11.85
CA PRO A 129 -75.47 -9.88 11.00
C PRO A 129 -75.78 -8.38 10.65
N ARG A 130 -74.92 -7.76 9.81
CA ARG A 130 -75.17 -6.59 8.89
C ARG A 130 -75.81 -5.31 9.51
N ALA A 131 -75.31 -4.08 9.33
CA ALA A 131 -74.76 -3.51 8.09
C ALA A 131 -73.97 -2.18 8.28
N VAL A 132 -73.07 -1.91 7.33
CA VAL A 132 -72.63 -0.63 6.73
C VAL A 132 -72.67 0.69 7.56
N GLY A 133 -71.47 1.25 7.80
CA GLY A 133 -71.19 2.70 7.77
C GLY A 133 -71.31 3.47 9.10
N ALA A 134 -70.44 4.46 9.39
CA ALA A 134 -69.14 4.80 8.82
C ALA A 134 -68.29 5.56 9.84
N ALA A 135 -66.98 5.28 9.91
CA ALA A 135 -66.02 6.02 10.76
C ALA A 135 -64.62 6.02 10.11
N ALA A 136 -63.82 7.05 10.39
CA ALA A 136 -62.60 7.33 9.64
C ALA A 136 -61.47 6.30 9.87
N ALA A 137 -60.87 5.83 8.78
CA ALA A 137 -59.65 5.04 8.81
C ALA A 137 -58.42 5.93 8.54
N ALA A 138 -57.45 5.93 9.45
CA ALA A 138 -56.14 6.52 9.17
C ALA A 138 -55.42 5.67 8.10
N PRO A 139 -54.68 6.29 7.15
CA PRO A 139 -54.05 5.56 6.06
C PRO A 139 -52.88 4.70 6.56
N LEU A 140 -53.12 3.40 6.69
CA LEU A 140 -52.06 2.41 6.88
C LEU A 140 -51.15 2.40 5.64
N LEU A 141 -50.00 3.09 5.72
CA LEU A 141 -48.94 3.03 4.71
C LEU A 141 -48.59 1.57 4.45
N SER A 142 -48.80 1.13 3.20
CA SER A 142 -48.56 -0.27 2.83
C SER A 142 -47.12 -0.67 3.12
N TYR A 143 -46.90 -1.94 3.46
CA TYR A 143 -45.54 -2.46 3.74
C TYR A 143 -44.54 -2.13 2.61
N ARG A 144 -44.98 -2.04 1.35
CA ARG A 144 -44.17 -1.58 0.22
C ARG A 144 -43.79 -0.10 0.31
N ALA A 145 -44.72 0.79 0.65
CA ALA A 145 -44.44 2.22 0.84
C ALA A 145 -43.53 2.45 2.05
N THR A 146 -43.81 1.80 3.18
CA THR A 146 -42.98 1.88 4.40
C THR A 146 -41.57 1.31 4.15
N ARG A 147 -41.44 0.21 3.38
CA ARG A 147 -40.13 -0.32 2.95
C ARG A 147 -39.41 0.63 1.99
N ALA A 148 -40.10 1.30 1.08
CA ALA A 148 -39.49 2.27 0.19
C ALA A 148 -38.96 3.50 0.96
N ILE A 149 -39.73 4.01 1.93
CA ILE A 149 -39.31 5.10 2.82
C ILE A 149 -38.11 4.66 3.68
N LEU A 150 -38.14 3.44 4.24
CA LEU A 150 -37.00 2.90 4.99
C LEU A 150 -35.74 2.73 4.12
N LEU A 151 -35.87 2.26 2.87
CA LEU A 151 -34.74 2.14 1.94
C LEU A 151 -34.20 3.52 1.49
N ALA A 152 -35.06 4.54 1.37
CA ALA A 152 -34.63 5.92 1.12
C ALA A 152 -33.93 6.56 2.33
N LEU A 153 -34.17 6.06 3.55
CA LEU A 153 -33.50 6.49 4.78
C LEU A 153 -32.20 5.71 5.07
N VAL A 154 -32.04 4.50 4.52
CA VAL A 154 -30.82 3.71 4.62
C VAL A 154 -29.78 4.25 3.64
N THR A 155 -28.65 4.72 4.17
CA THR A 155 -27.47 5.03 3.35
C THR A 155 -26.61 3.78 3.21
N THR A 156 -26.54 3.22 2.00
CA THR A 156 -25.68 2.07 1.69
C THR A 156 -24.27 2.56 1.41
N GLN A 157 -23.30 2.16 2.23
CA GLN A 157 -21.89 2.44 1.96
C GLN A 157 -21.34 1.42 0.95
N ILE A 158 -20.56 1.89 -0.02
CA ILE A 158 -19.91 1.05 -1.04
C ILE A 158 -18.41 1.37 -1.08
N GLY A 159 -17.57 0.34 -0.92
CA GLY A 159 -16.14 0.39 -1.18
C GLY A 159 -15.87 -0.06 -2.61
N ILE A 160 -15.21 0.77 -3.41
CA ILE A 160 -14.80 0.43 -4.79
C ILE A 160 -13.31 0.73 -4.98
N ASP A 161 -12.51 -0.30 -5.22
CA ASP A 161 -11.07 -0.19 -5.49
C ASP A 161 -10.77 -0.47 -6.98
N THR A 162 -10.18 0.50 -7.68
CA THR A 162 -9.83 0.38 -9.11
C THR A 162 -8.35 0.02 -9.27
N GLY A 163 -8.11 -1.28 -9.37
CA GLY A 163 -6.82 -1.87 -9.73
C GLY A 163 -6.53 -1.81 -11.23
N GLY A 164 -5.40 -2.40 -11.64
CA GLY A 164 -4.94 -2.43 -13.04
C GLY A 164 -5.55 -3.55 -13.91
N THR A 165 -6.59 -4.25 -13.46
CA THR A 165 -7.18 -5.41 -14.16
C THR A 165 -8.65 -5.62 -13.83
N PHE A 166 -8.99 -5.66 -12.54
CA PHE A 166 -10.36 -5.70 -12.05
C PHE A 166 -10.59 -4.52 -11.11
N THR A 167 -11.82 -4.01 -11.16
CA THR A 167 -12.36 -3.06 -10.19
C THR A 167 -13.22 -3.86 -9.21
N ASP A 168 -12.92 -3.71 -7.94
CA ASP A 168 -13.43 -4.56 -6.86
C ASP A 168 -14.50 -3.80 -6.08
N VAL A 169 -15.71 -4.35 -6.02
CA VAL A 169 -16.88 -3.71 -5.42
C VAL A 169 -17.32 -4.51 -4.19
N VAL A 170 -17.48 -3.81 -3.06
CA VAL A 170 -18.00 -4.37 -1.80
C VAL A 170 -19.00 -3.39 -1.19
N THR A 171 -20.17 -3.88 -0.80
CA THR A 171 -21.24 -3.09 -0.15
C THR A 171 -21.30 -3.38 1.36
N ALA A 172 -21.93 -2.49 2.13
CA ALA A 172 -21.97 -2.56 3.60
C ALA A 172 -22.69 -3.80 4.18
N ASP A 173 -23.64 -4.38 3.46
CA ASP A 173 -24.29 -5.67 3.78
C ASP A 173 -23.34 -6.88 3.60
N GLY A 174 -22.18 -6.65 2.97
CA GLY A 174 -21.23 -7.67 2.60
C GLY A 174 -21.57 -8.37 1.29
N THR A 175 -22.37 -7.79 0.38
CA THR A 175 -22.37 -8.22 -1.03
C THR A 175 -21.07 -7.77 -1.70
N ALA A 176 -20.53 -8.57 -2.63
CA ALA A 176 -19.25 -8.29 -3.26
C ALA A 176 -19.08 -8.96 -4.63
N PHE A 177 -18.46 -8.24 -5.58
CA PHE A 177 -18.20 -8.70 -6.93
C PHE A 177 -16.97 -8.00 -7.56
N LYS A 178 -16.52 -8.50 -8.71
CA LYS A 178 -15.46 -7.92 -9.53
C LYS A 178 -16.01 -7.56 -10.90
N VAL A 179 -15.58 -6.43 -11.47
CA VAL A 179 -15.85 -6.05 -12.86
C VAL A 179 -14.53 -5.77 -13.60
N PRO A 180 -14.40 -6.03 -14.91
CA PRO A 180 -13.20 -5.69 -15.66
C PRO A 180 -12.90 -4.17 -15.63
N SER A 181 -11.66 -3.77 -15.36
CA SER A 181 -11.29 -2.34 -15.29
C SER A 181 -11.17 -1.72 -16.68
N SER A 182 -11.90 -0.63 -16.92
CA SER A 182 -11.77 0.20 -18.13
C SER A 182 -10.61 1.19 -17.98
N ARG A 183 -9.61 1.13 -18.87
CA ARG A 183 -8.51 2.11 -18.92
C ARG A 183 -8.89 3.44 -19.58
N SER A 184 -9.87 3.41 -20.49
CA SER A 184 -10.36 4.60 -21.21
C SER A 184 -11.37 5.40 -20.39
N ASP A 185 -12.22 4.71 -19.63
CA ASP A 185 -13.28 5.30 -18.82
C ASP A 185 -13.52 4.49 -17.53
N PRO A 186 -12.69 4.68 -16.49
CA PRO A 186 -12.90 4.04 -15.19
C PRO A 186 -14.06 4.67 -14.41
N ALA A 187 -14.36 5.96 -14.66
CA ALA A 187 -15.42 6.69 -13.97
C ALA A 187 -16.79 6.05 -14.23
N ARG A 188 -17.07 5.72 -15.49
CA ARG A 188 -18.30 5.01 -15.86
C ARG A 188 -18.42 3.62 -15.22
N VAL A 189 -17.33 2.85 -15.13
CA VAL A 189 -17.36 1.53 -14.48
C VAL A 189 -17.74 1.64 -13.00
N ILE A 190 -17.33 2.73 -12.34
CA ILE A 190 -17.70 3.02 -10.95
C ILE A 190 -19.17 3.48 -10.88
N ALA A 191 -19.62 4.34 -11.79
CA ALA A 191 -21.01 4.80 -11.85
C ALA A 191 -22.01 3.67 -12.15
N ASP A 192 -21.72 2.82 -13.14
CA ASP A 192 -22.53 1.64 -13.48
C ASP A 192 -22.63 0.66 -12.28
N ALA A 193 -21.58 0.55 -11.46
CA ALA A 193 -21.59 -0.25 -10.24
C ALA A 193 -22.39 0.41 -9.09
N VAL A 194 -22.29 1.72 -8.89
CA VAL A 194 -23.09 2.47 -7.91
C VAL A 194 -24.57 2.42 -8.27
N ALA A 195 -24.92 2.60 -9.55
CA ALA A 195 -26.29 2.56 -10.04
C ALA A 195 -26.97 1.17 -9.94
N SER A 196 -26.21 0.11 -9.63
CA SER A 196 -26.76 -1.24 -9.37
C SER A 196 -27.28 -1.44 -7.93
N VAL A 197 -27.18 -0.43 -7.06
CA VAL A 197 -27.51 -0.52 -5.63
C VAL A 197 -28.67 0.40 -5.27
N ASP A 198 -29.70 -0.15 -4.62
CA ASP A 198 -30.86 0.60 -4.12
C ASP A 198 -30.48 1.55 -2.95
N GLY A 199 -31.08 2.74 -2.93
CA GLY A 199 -31.05 3.68 -1.80
C GLY A 199 -30.06 4.84 -1.98
N ARG A 200 -29.76 5.55 -0.89
CA ARG A 200 -28.74 6.62 -0.91
C ARG A 200 -27.35 6.01 -0.77
N VAL A 201 -26.37 6.47 -1.54
CA VAL A 201 -25.02 5.89 -1.55
C VAL A 201 -23.97 6.80 -0.91
N GLU A 202 -23.12 6.22 -0.06
CA GLU A 202 -21.81 6.76 0.31
C GLU A 202 -20.72 5.94 -0.39
N LEU A 203 -20.02 6.55 -1.35
CA LEU A 203 -18.92 5.90 -2.07
C LEU A 203 -17.60 6.14 -1.35
N ARG A 204 -16.81 5.08 -1.19
CA ARG A 204 -15.43 5.12 -0.72
C ARG A 204 -14.54 4.49 -1.78
N HIS A 205 -13.61 5.26 -2.30
CA HIS A 205 -12.92 4.92 -3.54
C HIS A 205 -11.41 4.73 -3.36
N GLY A 206 -10.89 3.56 -3.75
CA GLY A 206 -9.47 3.27 -3.92
C GLY A 206 -9.07 3.41 -5.39
N THR A 207 -7.91 4.02 -5.67
CA THR A 207 -7.48 4.24 -7.05
C THR A 207 -5.97 4.17 -7.22
N THR A 208 -5.54 3.54 -8.30
CA THR A 208 -4.13 3.44 -8.69
C THR A 208 -3.69 4.53 -9.68
N VAL A 209 -4.59 5.43 -10.10
CA VAL A 209 -4.35 6.43 -11.17
C VAL A 209 -3.09 7.27 -10.93
N ALA A 210 -2.87 7.79 -9.73
CA ALA A 210 -1.70 8.62 -9.42
C ALA A 210 -0.39 7.81 -9.45
N THR A 211 -0.38 6.63 -8.83
CA THR A 211 0.76 5.70 -8.82
C THR A 211 1.15 5.31 -10.25
N ASN A 212 0.17 4.93 -11.08
CA ASN A 212 0.39 4.53 -12.47
C ASN A 212 0.91 5.72 -13.31
N ALA A 213 0.39 6.93 -13.11
CA ALA A 213 0.87 8.12 -13.81
C ALA A 213 2.36 8.43 -13.54
N VAL A 214 2.82 8.23 -12.30
CA VAL A 214 4.24 8.34 -11.94
C VAL A 214 5.07 7.24 -12.59
N LEU A 215 4.64 5.97 -12.46
CA LEU A 215 5.40 4.81 -12.97
C LEU A 215 5.47 4.76 -14.51
N GLU A 216 4.43 5.22 -15.20
CA GLU A 216 4.37 5.32 -16.67
C GLU A 216 4.96 6.64 -17.22
N GLY A 217 5.42 7.55 -16.35
CA GLY A 217 5.96 8.86 -16.73
C GLY A 217 4.92 9.84 -17.31
N LYS A 218 3.63 9.58 -17.14
CA LYS A 218 2.49 10.34 -17.71
C LYS A 218 2.05 11.48 -16.80
N LEU A 219 3.02 12.27 -16.32
CA LEU A 219 2.77 13.46 -15.52
C LEU A 219 2.57 14.68 -16.42
N ALA A 220 1.74 15.61 -15.96
CA ALA A 220 1.54 16.90 -16.61
C ALA A 220 2.85 17.71 -16.61
N ARG A 221 3.05 18.55 -17.62
CA ARG A 221 4.34 19.24 -17.81
C ARG A 221 4.54 20.36 -16.78
N VAL A 222 5.38 20.13 -15.78
CA VAL A 222 5.56 21.03 -14.61
C VAL A 222 6.65 22.09 -14.83
N GLY A 223 6.32 23.34 -14.56
CA GLY A 223 7.30 24.41 -14.33
C GLY A 223 7.71 24.50 -12.86
N LEU A 224 8.99 24.67 -12.58
CA LEU A 224 9.52 24.78 -11.22
C LEU A 224 9.98 26.22 -10.93
N ILE A 225 9.57 26.79 -9.80
CA ILE A 225 10.05 28.08 -9.29
C ILE A 225 10.84 27.84 -8.00
N VAL A 226 12.07 28.35 -7.94
CA VAL A 226 13.01 28.27 -6.81
C VAL A 226 13.67 29.62 -6.55
N ASN A 227 14.31 29.82 -5.39
CA ASN A 227 15.13 31.00 -5.18
C ASN A 227 16.31 31.05 -6.16
N GLU A 228 16.77 32.26 -6.49
CA GLU A 228 17.99 32.49 -7.25
C GLU A 228 19.22 31.77 -6.67
N GLY A 229 20.03 31.15 -7.53
CA GLY A 229 21.16 30.30 -7.19
C GLY A 229 20.81 28.82 -6.99
N PHE A 230 19.52 28.45 -6.95
CA PHE A 230 19.07 27.09 -6.60
C PHE A 230 18.41 26.33 -7.77
N ARG A 231 18.54 26.80 -9.02
CA ARG A 231 17.93 26.18 -10.23
C ARG A 231 18.05 24.66 -10.29
N ASP A 232 19.21 24.12 -9.94
CA ASP A 232 19.55 22.72 -10.11
C ASP A 232 19.40 21.88 -8.82
N VAL A 233 18.82 22.43 -7.73
CA VAL A 233 18.78 21.77 -6.41
C VAL A 233 18.12 20.39 -6.43
N LEU A 234 16.98 20.23 -7.13
CA LEU A 234 16.30 18.93 -7.25
C LEU A 234 17.01 17.98 -8.24
N THR A 235 17.76 18.52 -9.20
CA THR A 235 18.55 17.76 -10.19
C THR A 235 19.83 17.17 -9.56
N ILE A 236 20.42 17.89 -8.60
CA ILE A 236 21.55 17.44 -7.79
C ILE A 236 21.05 16.43 -6.73
N GLY A 237 19.93 16.74 -6.08
CA GLY A 237 19.31 15.91 -5.05
C GLY A 237 20.26 15.65 -3.87
N ARG A 238 20.18 14.45 -3.28
CA ARG A 238 21.05 14.02 -2.17
C ARG A 238 22.34 13.33 -2.62
N GLN A 239 22.59 13.21 -3.93
CA GLN A 239 23.68 12.43 -4.54
C GLN A 239 23.78 10.95 -4.10
N ALA A 240 22.78 10.42 -3.39
CA ALA A 240 22.70 9.03 -2.99
C ALA A 240 22.72 8.09 -4.22
N ARG A 241 23.44 6.97 -4.13
CA ARG A 241 23.57 5.96 -5.18
C ARG A 241 22.81 4.70 -4.75
N PRO A 242 21.63 4.39 -5.33
CA PRO A 242 20.93 3.13 -5.06
C PRO A 242 21.80 1.92 -5.40
N GLU A 243 22.50 1.99 -6.53
CA GLU A 243 23.52 1.02 -6.94
C GLU A 243 24.91 1.58 -6.62
N LEU A 244 25.37 1.39 -5.37
CA LEU A 244 26.64 1.94 -4.87
C LEU A 244 27.86 1.57 -5.73
N TYR A 245 27.85 0.36 -6.31
CA TYR A 245 28.95 -0.20 -7.11
C TYR A 245 28.77 -0.08 -8.62
N ALA A 246 27.63 0.42 -9.12
CA ALA A 246 27.44 0.63 -10.56
C ALA A 246 28.32 1.79 -11.05
N LEU A 247 29.25 1.51 -11.97
CA LEU A 247 30.22 2.50 -12.49
C LEU A 247 29.53 3.68 -13.19
N GLU A 248 28.42 3.42 -13.88
CA GLU A 248 27.56 4.43 -14.51
C GLU A 248 26.18 4.46 -13.83
N PRO A 249 26.06 5.07 -12.63
CA PRO A 249 24.83 5.03 -11.86
C PRO A 249 23.74 5.90 -12.51
N ARG A 250 22.65 5.26 -12.95
CA ARG A 250 21.49 5.97 -13.53
C ARG A 250 20.70 6.67 -12.44
N ARG A 251 20.61 8.01 -12.51
CA ARG A 251 19.76 8.79 -11.61
C ARG A 251 18.29 8.72 -12.07
N PRO A 252 17.32 8.57 -11.15
CA PRO A 252 15.91 8.77 -11.45
C PRO A 252 15.65 10.15 -12.06
N ALA A 253 14.88 10.22 -13.14
CA ALA A 253 14.49 11.50 -13.74
C ALA A 253 13.44 12.19 -12.87
N ILE A 254 13.61 13.49 -12.59
CA ILE A 254 12.59 14.32 -11.94
C ILE A 254 11.56 14.80 -12.98
N PRO A 255 10.28 15.01 -12.62
CA PRO A 255 9.22 15.45 -13.55
C PRO A 255 9.28 16.95 -13.94
N THR A 256 10.48 17.49 -14.17
CA THR A 256 10.72 18.79 -14.81
C THR A 256 12.10 18.81 -15.47
N SER A 257 12.35 19.80 -16.33
CA SER A 257 13.63 19.98 -17.02
C SER A 257 14.26 21.32 -16.66
N ARG A 258 15.59 21.45 -16.77
CA ARG A 258 16.36 22.63 -16.33
C ARG A 258 15.89 23.96 -16.95
N ASP A 259 15.37 23.91 -18.17
CA ASP A 259 14.78 25.02 -18.91
C ASP A 259 13.36 25.40 -18.45
N LEU A 260 12.66 24.47 -17.78
CA LEU A 260 11.38 24.69 -17.10
C LEU A 260 11.55 25.08 -15.63
N CYS A 261 12.79 25.14 -15.13
CA CYS A 261 13.11 25.77 -13.86
C CYS A 261 13.24 27.29 -14.04
N ALA A 262 12.79 28.03 -13.02
CA ALA A 262 12.80 29.48 -12.95
C ALA A 262 13.30 29.92 -11.58
N GLU A 263 14.22 30.87 -11.60
CA GLU A 263 14.74 31.51 -10.39
C GLU A 263 13.99 32.83 -10.14
N VAL A 264 13.74 33.11 -8.86
CA VAL A 264 13.16 34.36 -8.36
C VAL A 264 14.01 34.93 -7.20
N PRO A 265 14.22 36.25 -7.13
CA PRO A 265 14.81 36.90 -5.97
C PRO A 265 13.95 36.74 -4.71
N GLY A 266 14.62 36.77 -3.55
CA GLY A 266 14.04 36.55 -2.24
C GLY A 266 14.77 35.47 -1.46
N ARG A 267 14.92 35.66 -0.14
CA ARG A 267 15.63 34.73 0.73
C ARG A 267 15.08 34.77 2.15
N LEU A 268 14.80 33.57 2.67
CA LEU A 268 14.61 33.32 4.10
C LEU A 268 15.86 32.63 4.67
N GLY A 269 16.16 32.89 5.94
CA GLY A 269 17.17 32.17 6.71
C GLY A 269 16.59 30.96 7.46
N PRO A 270 17.43 30.18 8.17
CA PRO A 270 17.04 28.89 8.75
C PRO A 270 15.98 28.95 9.87
N GLY A 271 15.81 30.10 10.53
CA GLY A 271 14.75 30.37 11.50
C GLY A 271 13.46 30.92 10.88
N GLY A 272 13.43 31.18 9.57
CA GLY A 272 12.32 31.83 8.87
C GLY A 272 12.42 33.36 8.81
N GLU A 273 13.54 33.93 9.26
CA GLU A 273 13.87 35.36 9.14
C GLU A 273 14.05 35.77 7.67
N GLU A 274 13.59 36.97 7.30
CA GLU A 274 13.76 37.47 5.93
C GLU A 274 15.15 38.10 5.76
N LEU A 275 15.95 37.52 4.87
CA LEU A 275 17.30 37.99 4.51
C LEU A 275 17.29 38.80 3.21
N THR A 276 16.26 38.62 2.38
CA THR A 276 16.04 39.38 1.14
C THR A 276 14.55 39.33 0.80
N ALA A 277 13.92 40.47 0.57
CA ALA A 277 12.51 40.56 0.20
C ALA A 277 12.18 39.78 -1.09
N PHE A 278 10.99 39.21 -1.16
CA PHE A 278 10.52 38.42 -2.30
C PHE A 278 10.09 39.30 -3.49
N ASP A 279 10.70 39.10 -4.66
CA ASP A 279 10.29 39.82 -5.88
C ASP A 279 9.05 39.16 -6.51
N VAL A 280 7.89 39.65 -6.07
CA VAL A 280 6.55 39.29 -6.58
C VAL A 280 6.47 39.45 -8.10
N ASP A 281 7.02 40.53 -8.67
CA ASP A 281 6.96 40.75 -10.11
C ASP A 281 7.89 39.80 -10.87
N ALA A 282 9.05 39.40 -10.32
CA ALA A 282 9.86 38.32 -10.87
C ALA A 282 9.09 37.00 -10.88
N CYS A 283 8.33 36.71 -9.82
CA CYS A 283 7.46 35.54 -9.77
C CYS A 283 6.39 35.58 -10.87
N VAL A 284 5.71 36.71 -11.05
CA VAL A 284 4.75 36.91 -12.16
C VAL A 284 5.43 36.80 -13.53
N ARG A 285 6.61 37.41 -13.73
CA ARG A 285 7.42 37.31 -14.97
C ARG A 285 7.83 35.86 -15.24
N ALA A 286 8.22 35.10 -14.20
CA ALA A 286 8.58 33.69 -14.27
C ALA A 286 7.38 32.80 -14.63
N GLY A 287 6.27 32.91 -13.91
CA GLY A 287 5.05 32.14 -14.20
C GLY A 287 4.51 32.41 -15.62
N ARG A 288 4.49 33.69 -16.05
CA ARG A 288 4.11 34.07 -17.43
C ARG A 288 5.08 33.49 -18.47
N ARG A 289 6.38 33.40 -18.17
CA ARG A 289 7.38 32.73 -19.02
C ARG A 289 7.10 31.23 -19.11
N LEU A 290 6.87 30.57 -17.98
CA LEU A 290 6.59 29.14 -17.91
C LEU A 290 5.31 28.78 -18.67
N LYS A 291 4.20 29.52 -18.49
CA LYS A 291 2.97 29.33 -19.26
C LYS A 291 3.20 29.45 -20.77
N ARG A 292 3.96 30.47 -21.24
CA ARG A 292 4.33 30.60 -22.66
C ARG A 292 5.19 29.45 -23.19
N ARG A 293 5.92 28.73 -22.33
CA ARG A 293 6.68 27.53 -22.72
C ARG A 293 5.83 26.26 -22.72
N GLY A 294 4.54 26.32 -22.36
CA GLY A 294 3.62 25.18 -22.35
C GLY A 294 3.74 24.28 -21.11
N VAL A 295 3.77 24.87 -19.91
CA VAL A 295 3.55 24.10 -18.68
C VAL A 295 2.06 24.02 -18.36
N GLU A 296 1.64 22.90 -17.81
CA GLU A 296 0.26 22.65 -17.36
C GLU A 296 0.06 22.96 -15.87
N ALA A 297 1.14 22.96 -15.08
CA ALA A 297 1.13 23.24 -13.65
C ALA A 297 2.48 23.84 -13.21
N ILE A 298 2.49 24.44 -12.01
CA ILE A 298 3.68 25.05 -11.41
C ILE A 298 3.91 24.48 -9.99
N ALA A 299 5.15 24.15 -9.67
CA ALA A 299 5.60 23.91 -8.30
C ALA A 299 6.48 25.09 -7.84
N VAL A 300 6.24 25.58 -6.62
CA VAL A 300 7.05 26.62 -5.97
C VAL A 300 7.79 25.96 -4.80
N VAL A 301 9.12 26.04 -4.79
CA VAL A 301 9.99 25.41 -3.80
C VAL A 301 11.08 26.40 -3.36
N LEU A 302 10.80 27.14 -2.29
CA LEU A 302 11.72 28.12 -1.72
C LEU A 302 12.40 27.56 -0.46
N LEU A 303 13.64 28.00 -0.21
CA LEU A 303 14.38 27.62 0.99
C LEU A 303 13.70 28.16 2.25
N HIS A 304 13.78 27.38 3.33
CA HIS A 304 13.24 27.70 4.65
C HIS A 304 11.75 28.07 4.72
N ALA A 305 10.99 27.82 3.65
CA ALA A 305 9.53 27.94 3.61
C ALA A 305 8.79 27.04 4.63
N TYR A 306 9.48 26.05 5.22
CA TYR A 306 8.97 25.23 6.33
C TYR A 306 8.97 25.99 7.68
N ALA A 307 9.80 27.01 7.84
CA ALA A 307 9.89 27.84 9.05
C ALA A 307 9.01 29.09 8.94
N ASN A 308 8.99 29.71 7.75
CA ASN A 308 8.12 30.84 7.41
C ASN A 308 7.59 30.67 5.98
N PRO A 309 6.29 30.42 5.76
CA PRO A 309 5.74 30.13 4.43
C PRO A 309 5.53 31.38 3.55
N SER A 310 5.71 32.59 4.07
CA SER A 310 5.25 33.85 3.47
C SER A 310 5.65 34.06 2.01
N HIS A 311 6.88 33.69 1.62
CA HIS A 311 7.36 33.84 0.24
C HIS A 311 6.64 32.88 -0.73
N GLU A 312 6.29 31.67 -0.29
CA GLU A 312 5.51 30.74 -1.11
C GLU A 312 4.03 31.10 -1.15
N GLU A 313 3.48 31.67 -0.06
CA GLU A 313 2.11 32.21 -0.01
C GLU A 313 1.96 33.43 -0.93
N ALA A 314 2.93 34.35 -0.92
CA ALA A 314 3.01 35.46 -1.86
C ALA A 314 3.15 34.96 -3.31
N ALA A 315 3.93 33.90 -3.55
CA ALA A 315 4.03 33.28 -4.86
C ALA A 315 2.69 32.68 -5.33
N LEU A 316 1.94 31.97 -4.46
CA LEU A 316 0.62 31.44 -4.79
C LEU A 316 -0.34 32.57 -5.22
N ALA A 317 -0.42 33.65 -4.44
CA ALA A 317 -1.27 34.79 -4.74
C ALA A 317 -0.87 35.47 -6.07
N ALA A 318 0.43 35.68 -6.29
CA ALA A 318 0.97 36.30 -7.50
C ALA A 318 0.75 35.45 -8.77
N LEU A 319 0.76 34.12 -8.65
CA LEU A 319 0.63 33.19 -9.76
C LEU A 319 -0.84 32.80 -10.05
N ALA A 320 -1.78 33.00 -9.12
CA ALA A 320 -3.19 32.63 -9.33
C ALA A 320 -3.83 33.25 -10.61
N PRO A 321 -3.61 34.54 -10.97
CA PRO A 321 -4.13 35.12 -12.22
C PRO A 321 -3.56 34.50 -13.51
N ILE A 322 -2.57 33.61 -13.42
CA ILE A 322 -1.99 32.89 -14.57
C ILE A 322 -2.90 31.73 -14.99
N GLY A 323 -3.84 31.29 -14.14
CA GLY A 323 -4.82 30.25 -14.47
C GLY A 323 -4.17 28.89 -14.77
N LEU A 324 -3.20 28.50 -13.94
CA LEU A 324 -2.59 27.18 -13.89
C LEU A 324 -2.59 26.69 -12.43
N PRO A 325 -2.74 25.37 -12.15
CA PRO A 325 -2.55 24.83 -10.82
C PRO A 325 -1.13 25.13 -10.28
N VAL A 326 -1.05 25.73 -9.09
CA VAL A 326 0.21 26.04 -8.41
C VAL A 326 0.26 25.34 -7.06
N THR A 327 1.31 24.55 -6.81
CA THR A 327 1.56 23.91 -5.50
C THR A 327 2.78 24.54 -4.83
N ALA A 328 2.55 25.14 -3.66
CA ALA A 328 3.60 25.51 -2.71
C ALA A 328 4.15 24.26 -2.00
N SER A 329 5.44 24.28 -1.69
CA SER A 329 6.14 23.19 -1.03
C SER A 329 5.88 23.15 0.48
N SER A 330 5.74 24.31 1.12
CA SER A 330 5.38 24.46 2.54
C SER A 330 3.95 24.01 2.83
N GLY A 331 3.00 24.34 1.95
CA GLY A 331 1.58 23.99 2.13
C GLY A 331 1.32 22.49 2.18
N LEU A 332 2.03 21.73 1.34
CA LEU A 332 1.90 20.26 1.22
C LEU A 332 2.81 19.50 2.20
N ASN A 333 4.01 20.02 2.48
CA ASN A 333 5.04 19.33 3.29
C ASN A 333 5.84 20.37 4.12
N PRO A 334 5.31 20.86 5.25
CA PRO A 334 5.90 21.92 6.09
C PRO A 334 7.09 21.44 6.95
N GLU A 335 8.00 20.68 6.34
CA GLU A 335 9.17 20.10 6.99
C GLU A 335 10.49 20.53 6.32
N PHE A 336 11.55 20.57 7.12
CA PHE A 336 12.92 20.83 6.70
C PHE A 336 13.42 19.82 5.66
N ARG A 337 14.62 20.03 5.09
CA ARG A 337 15.12 19.35 3.88
C ARG A 337 14.30 19.70 2.61
N GLU A 338 14.93 20.49 1.76
CA GLU A 338 14.39 21.09 0.53
C GLU A 338 14.22 20.13 -0.65
N VAL A 339 15.08 19.10 -0.81
CA VAL A 339 14.95 18.11 -1.90
C VAL A 339 13.66 17.30 -1.74
N GLU A 340 13.44 16.74 -0.56
CA GLU A 340 12.28 15.90 -0.24
C GLU A 340 10.98 16.72 -0.24
N ARG A 341 11.02 17.95 0.29
CA ARG A 341 9.90 18.90 0.20
C ARG A 341 9.58 19.28 -1.24
N GLY A 342 10.61 19.58 -2.03
CA GLY A 342 10.47 19.98 -3.43
C GLY A 342 9.99 18.85 -4.34
N LEU A 343 10.43 17.61 -4.11
CA LEU A 343 9.91 16.45 -4.83
C LEU A 343 8.42 16.23 -4.54
N CYS A 344 7.95 16.36 -3.29
CA CYS A 344 6.53 16.32 -2.98
C CYS A 344 5.73 17.37 -3.79
N ALA A 345 6.19 18.63 -3.78
CA ALA A 345 5.53 19.72 -4.52
C ALA A 345 5.51 19.47 -6.04
N LEU A 346 6.63 19.00 -6.60
CA LEU A 346 6.80 18.77 -8.03
C LEU A 346 5.96 17.59 -8.55
N PHE A 347 5.96 16.47 -7.83
CA PHE A 347 5.10 15.33 -8.17
C PHE A 347 3.62 15.66 -8.00
N ASN A 348 3.25 16.42 -6.95
CA ASN A 348 1.88 16.88 -6.76
C ASN A 348 1.41 17.76 -7.93
N ALA A 349 2.20 18.78 -8.30
CA ALA A 349 1.88 19.65 -9.43
C ALA A 349 1.74 18.87 -10.75
N GLY A 350 2.60 17.86 -11.00
CA GLY A 350 2.50 16.98 -12.18
C GLY A 350 1.27 16.06 -12.18
N LEU A 351 0.69 15.77 -11.02
CA LEU A 351 -0.51 14.94 -10.87
C LEU A 351 -1.81 15.75 -10.96
N ARG A 352 -1.85 16.99 -10.47
CA ARG A 352 -3.08 17.81 -10.36
C ARG A 352 -3.92 17.87 -11.65
N PRO A 353 -3.36 18.19 -12.83
CA PRO A 353 -4.15 18.22 -14.07
C PRO A 353 -4.74 16.85 -14.45
N LEU A 354 -4.06 15.74 -14.15
CA LEU A 354 -4.53 14.39 -14.47
C LEU A 354 -5.59 13.90 -13.48
N VAL A 355 -5.30 14.00 -12.18
CA VAL A 355 -6.17 13.49 -11.11
C VAL A 355 -7.41 14.37 -10.95
N GLY A 356 -7.30 15.70 -11.08
CA GLY A 356 -8.46 16.59 -11.10
C GLY A 356 -9.44 16.25 -12.23
N ARG A 357 -8.94 16.01 -13.46
CA ARG A 357 -9.77 15.55 -14.61
C ARG A 357 -10.30 14.12 -14.45
N TYR A 358 -9.77 13.32 -13.54
CA TYR A 358 -10.31 12.01 -13.18
C TYR A 358 -11.45 12.16 -12.17
N LEU A 359 -11.21 12.89 -11.08
CA LEU A 359 -12.16 13.06 -9.98
C LEU A 359 -13.37 13.90 -10.36
N ALA A 360 -13.20 14.95 -11.18
CA ALA A 360 -14.34 15.71 -11.71
C ALA A 360 -15.30 14.79 -12.48
N ARG A 361 -14.80 14.08 -13.50
CA ARG A 361 -15.62 13.13 -14.29
C ARG A 361 -16.22 11.99 -13.46
N LEU A 362 -15.60 11.61 -12.34
CA LEU A 362 -16.17 10.63 -11.42
C LEU A 362 -17.36 11.21 -10.65
N VAL A 363 -17.26 12.44 -10.13
CA VAL A 363 -18.37 13.14 -9.47
C VAL A 363 -19.49 13.44 -10.47
N ASP A 364 -19.15 13.98 -11.65
CA ASP A 364 -20.10 14.26 -12.75
C ASP A 364 -20.92 13.01 -13.16
N ALA A 365 -20.29 11.83 -13.14
CA ALA A 365 -20.93 10.56 -13.52
C ALA A 365 -21.74 9.91 -12.39
N LEU A 366 -21.54 10.32 -11.13
CA LEU A 366 -22.27 9.81 -9.95
C LEU A 366 -23.42 10.73 -9.54
N GLY A 367 -23.30 12.03 -9.78
CA GLY A 367 -24.24 13.06 -9.31
C GLY A 367 -24.01 13.47 -7.85
N ASP A 368 -24.44 14.69 -7.51
CA ASP A 368 -24.15 15.34 -6.21
C ASP A 368 -24.75 14.63 -4.98
N ASP A 369 -25.76 13.78 -5.17
CA ASP A 369 -26.40 13.01 -4.09
C ASP A 369 -25.50 11.91 -3.49
N VAL A 370 -24.49 11.45 -4.25
CA VAL A 370 -23.57 10.38 -3.87
C VAL A 370 -22.37 10.94 -3.11
N ARG A 371 -22.38 10.85 -1.77
CA ARG A 371 -21.25 11.29 -0.94
C ARG A 371 -20.03 10.44 -1.25
N THR A 372 -19.11 10.99 -2.04
CA THR A 372 -17.87 10.31 -2.43
C THR A 372 -16.70 10.72 -1.54
N THR A 373 -15.88 9.76 -1.13
CA THR A 373 -14.57 9.96 -0.48
C THR A 373 -13.52 9.07 -1.14
N VAL A 374 -12.25 9.48 -1.09
CA VAL A 374 -11.13 8.79 -1.75
C VAL A 374 -10.06 8.41 -0.71
N MET A 375 -9.51 7.20 -0.84
CA MET A 375 -8.48 6.65 0.04
C MET A 375 -7.10 7.23 -0.26
N THR A 376 -6.47 7.76 0.79
CA THR A 376 -5.10 8.29 0.78
C THR A 376 -4.06 7.27 1.20
N SER A 377 -2.79 7.58 0.90
CA SER A 377 -1.62 6.81 1.29
C SER A 377 -1.52 6.58 2.80
N GLU A 378 -2.06 7.46 3.66
CA GLU A 378 -2.07 7.32 5.14
C GLU A 378 -3.23 6.50 5.70
N GLY A 379 -3.98 5.78 4.84
CA GLY A 379 -5.15 4.99 5.24
C GLY A 379 -6.36 5.84 5.66
N GLY A 380 -6.34 7.14 5.37
CA GLY A 380 -7.41 8.09 5.65
C GLY A 380 -8.27 8.39 4.41
N LEU A 381 -9.54 8.74 4.63
CA LEU A 381 -10.48 9.14 3.58
C LEU A 381 -10.57 10.68 3.50
N LEU A 382 -10.52 11.23 2.28
CA LEU A 382 -10.67 12.67 1.97
C LEU A 382 -11.77 12.92 0.93
N ALA A 383 -12.23 14.16 0.80
CA ALA A 383 -13.16 14.57 -0.26
C ALA A 383 -12.45 14.69 -1.63
N PRO A 384 -13.11 14.39 -2.77
CA PRO A 384 -12.51 14.50 -4.10
C PRO A 384 -11.89 15.87 -4.43
N GLY A 385 -12.46 16.96 -3.90
CA GLY A 385 -11.90 18.31 -4.09
C GLY A 385 -10.53 18.51 -3.42
N GLU A 386 -10.35 18.02 -2.19
CA GLU A 386 -9.04 18.05 -1.51
C GLU A 386 -8.00 17.22 -2.27
N VAL A 387 -8.42 16.04 -2.75
CA VAL A 387 -7.54 15.11 -3.46
C VAL A 387 -7.20 15.60 -4.88
N ALA A 388 -8.02 16.47 -5.47
CA ALA A 388 -7.67 17.18 -6.71
C ALA A 388 -6.58 18.24 -6.49
N GLU A 389 -6.45 18.80 -5.28
CA GLU A 389 -5.40 19.77 -4.91
C GLU A 389 -4.12 19.10 -4.38
N GLU A 390 -4.25 18.01 -3.61
CA GLU A 390 -3.14 17.24 -3.03
C GLU A 390 -3.05 15.78 -3.53
N PRO A 391 -3.10 15.51 -4.85
CA PRO A 391 -3.11 14.15 -5.41
C PRO A 391 -1.85 13.32 -5.15
N ALA A 392 -0.75 13.93 -4.69
CA ALA A 392 0.41 13.17 -4.20
C ALA A 392 0.06 12.29 -2.98
N ARG A 393 -1.02 12.59 -2.24
CA ARG A 393 -1.60 11.71 -1.21
C ARG A 393 -2.29 10.46 -1.73
N LEU A 394 -2.32 10.22 -3.05
CA LEU A 394 -2.78 8.95 -3.66
C LEU A 394 -1.64 8.01 -4.05
N LEU A 395 -0.37 8.42 -3.89
CA LEU A 395 0.77 7.61 -4.28
C LEU A 395 0.86 6.36 -3.40
N VAL A 396 0.72 5.19 -4.01
CA VAL A 396 0.68 3.89 -3.31
C VAL A 396 -0.53 3.73 -2.37
N SER A 397 -1.66 4.43 -2.61
CA SER A 397 -2.85 4.32 -1.72
C SER A 397 -3.74 3.07 -1.94
N GLY A 398 -3.66 2.40 -3.09
CA GLY A 398 -4.43 1.17 -3.39
C GLY A 398 -4.36 0.08 -2.30
N PRO A 399 -3.16 -0.45 -1.96
CA PRO A 399 -3.03 -1.49 -0.93
C PRO A 399 -3.33 -1.01 0.50
N ALA A 400 -3.55 0.30 0.73
CA ALA A 400 -3.84 0.82 2.07
C ALA A 400 -5.17 0.30 2.64
N GLY A 401 -6.19 0.11 1.79
CA GLY A 401 -7.43 -0.54 2.18
C GLY A 401 -7.19 -1.99 2.64
N GLY A 402 -6.41 -2.76 1.87
CA GLY A 402 -6.10 -4.15 2.19
C GLY A 402 -5.35 -4.31 3.51
N LEU A 403 -4.47 -3.35 3.83
CA LEU A 403 -3.74 -3.33 5.09
C LEU A 403 -4.65 -2.99 6.30
N VAL A 404 -5.55 -2.00 6.16
CA VAL A 404 -6.58 -1.68 7.18
C VAL A 404 -7.48 -2.89 7.45
N ALA A 405 -7.94 -3.58 6.40
CA ALA A 405 -8.72 -4.80 6.55
C ALA A 405 -7.92 -5.95 7.18
N SER A 406 -6.62 -6.06 6.87
CA SER A 406 -5.77 -7.11 7.42
C SER A 406 -5.57 -6.99 8.94
N GLN A 407 -5.46 -5.78 9.48
CA GLN A 407 -5.43 -5.54 10.93
C GLN A 407 -6.71 -6.06 11.59
N VAL A 408 -7.87 -5.63 11.08
CA VAL A 408 -9.20 -6.08 11.57
C VAL A 408 -9.32 -7.61 11.54
N TRP A 409 -8.83 -8.28 10.49
CA TRP A 409 -8.84 -9.73 10.41
C TRP A 409 -7.83 -10.43 11.34
N ALA A 410 -6.63 -9.87 11.53
CA ALA A 410 -5.65 -10.39 12.47
C ALA A 410 -6.18 -10.35 13.91
N ASP A 411 -6.76 -9.22 14.32
CA ASP A 411 -7.36 -9.04 15.65
C ASP A 411 -8.58 -9.94 15.85
N ALA A 412 -9.48 -10.00 14.86
CA ALA A 412 -10.70 -10.82 14.94
C ALA A 412 -10.45 -12.34 15.02
N VAL A 413 -9.23 -12.81 14.70
CA VAL A 413 -8.82 -14.22 14.85
C VAL A 413 -7.73 -14.45 15.89
N GLY A 414 -7.26 -13.42 16.60
CA GLY A 414 -6.18 -13.53 17.58
C GLY A 414 -4.86 -13.98 16.95
N ALA A 415 -4.41 -13.25 15.93
CA ALA A 415 -3.21 -13.55 15.14
C ALA A 415 -2.36 -12.29 14.88
N SER A 416 -2.24 -11.43 15.90
CA SER A 416 -1.28 -10.31 15.95
C SER A 416 -0.04 -10.75 16.78
N PRO A 417 1.20 -10.40 16.39
CA PRO A 417 1.58 -9.64 15.19
C PRO A 417 1.35 -10.42 13.90
N ALA A 418 1.31 -9.71 12.76
CA ALA A 418 1.03 -10.29 11.45
C ALA A 418 1.86 -9.64 10.33
N MET A 419 2.32 -10.45 9.38
CA MET A 419 2.74 -9.96 8.06
C MET A 419 1.57 -10.03 7.09
N THR A 420 1.47 -9.07 6.16
CA THR A 420 0.49 -9.10 5.07
C THR A 420 1.10 -9.54 3.74
N LEU A 421 0.24 -10.09 2.88
CA LEU A 421 0.53 -10.43 1.49
C LEU A 421 -0.70 -10.16 0.63
N ASP A 422 -0.77 -8.98 0.01
CA ASP A 422 -1.64 -8.77 -1.15
C ASP A 422 -0.89 -9.25 -2.40
N MET A 423 -1.54 -10.05 -3.26
CA MET A 423 -0.98 -10.43 -4.55
C MET A 423 -2.05 -10.28 -5.64
N GLY A 424 -1.92 -9.19 -6.40
CA GLY A 424 -2.77 -8.85 -7.53
C GLY A 424 -2.26 -9.40 -8.86
N GLY A 425 -2.67 -8.77 -9.97
CA GLY A 425 -2.22 -9.12 -11.32
C GLY A 425 -0.83 -8.58 -11.68
N THR A 426 -0.41 -7.47 -11.08
CA THR A 426 0.83 -6.74 -11.44
C THR A 426 1.90 -6.80 -10.35
N SER A 427 1.50 -6.59 -9.09
CA SER A 427 2.39 -6.48 -7.93
C SER A 427 2.03 -7.45 -6.81
N THR A 428 2.94 -7.54 -5.84
CA THR A 428 2.71 -8.01 -4.49
C THR A 428 2.99 -6.86 -3.53
N ASP A 429 2.13 -6.66 -2.53
CA ASP A 429 2.27 -5.61 -1.53
C ASP A 429 2.27 -6.22 -0.13
N VAL A 430 3.31 -5.92 0.66
CA VAL A 430 3.56 -6.52 1.98
C VAL A 430 3.86 -5.47 3.05
N ALA A 431 3.39 -5.70 4.28
CA ALA A 431 3.64 -4.87 5.46
C ALA A 431 3.64 -5.72 6.74
N PHE A 432 4.16 -5.17 7.84
CA PHE A 432 4.22 -5.86 9.15
C PHE A 432 3.38 -5.10 10.18
N LEU A 433 2.26 -5.71 10.57
CA LEU A 433 1.31 -5.29 11.60
C LEU A 433 1.80 -5.73 12.99
N ASP A 434 1.85 -4.78 13.92
CA ASP A 434 2.31 -5.01 15.30
C ASP A 434 1.47 -4.16 16.25
N GLY A 435 0.31 -4.70 16.65
CA GLY A 435 -0.74 -4.00 17.43
C GLY A 435 -1.52 -2.92 16.67
N ASP A 436 -0.88 -2.20 15.75
CA ASP A 436 -1.44 -1.07 15.00
C ASP A 436 -1.05 -1.15 13.52
N VAL A 437 -1.78 -0.43 12.67
CA VAL A 437 -1.44 -0.31 11.24
C VAL A 437 -0.17 0.54 11.10
N PRO A 438 0.93 0.02 10.51
CA PRO A 438 2.22 0.70 10.48
C PRO A 438 2.19 1.90 9.54
N ARG A 439 2.88 2.97 9.93
CA ARG A 439 2.90 4.28 9.24
C ARG A 439 4.33 4.71 8.98
N ALA A 440 4.51 5.52 7.95
CA ALA A 440 5.78 6.15 7.59
C ALA A 440 5.55 7.63 7.27
N SER A 441 6.56 8.46 7.52
CA SER A 441 6.57 9.87 7.10
C SER A 441 6.96 10.07 5.64
N ALA A 442 7.40 9.00 4.94
CA ALA A 442 7.75 9.02 3.53
C ALA A 442 7.50 7.67 2.85
N LEU A 443 7.18 7.74 1.55
CA LEU A 443 7.05 6.61 0.63
C LEU A 443 8.13 6.68 -0.46
N SER A 444 8.38 5.56 -1.15
CA SER A 444 9.28 5.52 -2.32
C SER A 444 8.53 5.10 -3.58
N ILE A 445 8.74 5.82 -4.68
CA ILE A 445 8.12 5.54 -5.98
C ILE A 445 9.03 6.02 -7.12
N ALA A 446 9.15 5.22 -8.19
CA ALA A 446 10.00 5.50 -9.35
C ALA A 446 11.46 5.90 -9.02
N GLY A 447 12.00 5.40 -7.90
CA GLY A 447 13.35 5.72 -7.41
C GLY A 447 13.47 7.02 -6.61
N HIS A 448 12.38 7.76 -6.41
CA HIS A 448 12.32 8.98 -5.59
C HIS A 448 11.74 8.69 -4.21
N THR A 449 12.19 9.45 -3.20
CA THR A 449 11.57 9.47 -1.86
C THR A 449 10.61 10.66 -1.76
N ILE A 450 9.33 10.38 -1.57
CA ILE A 450 8.26 11.37 -1.41
C ILE A 450 7.87 11.41 0.06
N ARG A 451 8.26 12.48 0.76
CA ARG A 451 7.93 12.66 2.18
C ARG A 451 6.50 13.19 2.34
N LEU A 452 5.56 12.26 2.41
CA LEU A 452 4.18 12.48 2.83
C LEU A 452 3.77 11.35 3.79
N PRO A 453 2.84 11.61 4.72
CA PRO A 453 2.26 10.55 5.55
C PRO A 453 1.73 9.39 4.70
N SER A 454 2.21 8.18 4.98
CA SER A 454 1.77 6.95 4.33
C SER A 454 1.65 5.80 5.32
N LEU A 455 1.04 4.70 4.90
CA LEU A 455 1.22 3.40 5.53
C LEU A 455 2.57 2.82 5.12
N GLU A 456 3.18 1.99 5.98
CA GLU A 456 4.50 1.40 5.71
C GLU A 456 4.38 0.12 4.86
N ILE A 457 4.10 0.29 3.57
CA ILE A 457 3.91 -0.78 2.58
C ILE A 457 5.16 -0.94 1.71
N HIS A 458 5.55 -2.19 1.44
CA HIS A 458 6.64 -2.55 0.53
C HIS A 458 6.10 -3.33 -0.67
N THR A 459 6.20 -2.73 -1.86
CA THR A 459 5.71 -3.29 -3.13
C THR A 459 6.82 -4.00 -3.89
N VAL A 460 6.54 -5.17 -4.48
CA VAL A 460 7.42 -5.85 -5.45
C VAL A 460 6.69 -6.26 -6.72
N GLY A 461 7.40 -6.29 -7.85
CA GLY A 461 6.86 -6.62 -9.18
C GLY A 461 6.65 -8.13 -9.41
N ALA A 462 5.81 -8.78 -8.59
CA ALA A 462 5.61 -10.23 -8.57
C ALA A 462 4.13 -10.66 -8.54
N GLY A 463 3.25 -9.94 -9.23
CA GLY A 463 1.82 -10.32 -9.36
C GLY A 463 1.57 -11.55 -10.26
N GLY A 464 0.33 -12.03 -10.29
CA GLY A 464 -0.05 -13.22 -11.07
C GLY A 464 0.21 -13.10 -12.57
N GLY A 465 0.11 -11.90 -13.14
CA GLY A 465 0.41 -11.60 -14.54
C GLY A 465 1.89 -11.35 -14.84
N SER A 466 2.80 -11.47 -13.87
CA SER A 466 4.25 -11.30 -14.11
C SER A 466 4.75 -12.26 -15.20
N LEU A 467 5.42 -11.69 -16.20
CA LEU A 467 5.90 -12.41 -17.38
C LEU A 467 7.09 -13.31 -17.04
N VAL A 468 7.10 -14.51 -17.63
CA VAL A 468 8.23 -15.44 -17.57
C VAL A 468 9.14 -15.18 -18.77
N ARG A 469 10.39 -14.79 -18.50
CA ARG A 469 11.40 -14.52 -19.54
C ARG A 469 12.54 -15.54 -19.47
N ALA A 470 13.27 -15.63 -20.57
CA ALA A 470 14.60 -16.23 -20.61
C ALA A 470 15.60 -15.09 -20.82
N ASP A 471 16.66 -15.03 -20.01
CA ASP A 471 17.74 -14.05 -20.20
C ASP A 471 18.71 -14.47 -21.32
N ARG A 472 19.76 -13.68 -21.54
CA ARG A 472 20.78 -13.96 -22.58
C ARG A 472 21.66 -15.18 -22.28
N GLY A 473 21.71 -15.65 -21.03
CA GLY A 473 22.38 -16.89 -20.63
C GLY A 473 21.46 -18.12 -20.61
N GLY A 474 20.16 -17.94 -20.89
CA GLY A 474 19.16 -19.01 -20.82
C GLY A 474 18.57 -19.24 -19.43
N ALA A 475 18.90 -18.39 -18.43
CA ALA A 475 18.27 -18.46 -17.12
C ALA A 475 16.82 -17.96 -17.18
N MET A 476 15.93 -18.62 -16.45
CA MET A 476 14.51 -18.24 -16.38
C MET A 476 14.29 -17.19 -15.30
N THR A 477 13.60 -16.10 -15.65
CA THR A 477 13.20 -15.03 -14.72
C THR A 477 11.68 -14.83 -14.72
N VAL A 478 11.16 -14.19 -13.68
CA VAL A 478 9.74 -13.86 -13.50
C VAL A 478 9.63 -12.39 -13.09
N GLY A 479 8.89 -11.60 -13.85
CA GLY A 479 8.83 -10.14 -13.68
C GLY A 479 10.14 -9.43 -14.07
N PRO A 480 10.26 -8.11 -13.82
CA PRO A 480 9.23 -7.23 -13.24
C PRO A 480 8.13 -6.84 -14.24
N GLU A 481 8.29 -7.15 -15.54
CA GLU A 481 7.23 -6.97 -16.55
C GLU A 481 5.99 -7.81 -16.20
N SER A 482 4.79 -7.26 -16.45
CA SER A 482 3.51 -7.96 -16.29
C SER A 482 2.66 -7.83 -17.56
N ALA A 483 1.89 -8.88 -17.86
CA ALA A 483 0.93 -8.89 -18.97
C ALA A 483 -0.29 -7.96 -18.75
N GLY A 484 -0.50 -7.48 -17.52
CA GLY A 484 -1.63 -6.63 -17.16
C GLY A 484 -2.99 -7.30 -17.40
N ALA A 485 -3.96 -6.50 -17.85
CA ALA A 485 -5.30 -6.96 -18.23
C ALA A 485 -5.40 -7.35 -19.71
N ASP A 486 -4.73 -6.57 -20.56
CA ASP A 486 -4.72 -6.66 -22.01
C ASP A 486 -3.25 -6.56 -22.46
N PRO A 487 -2.68 -7.59 -23.12
CA PRO A 487 -3.32 -8.85 -23.54
C PRO A 487 -3.51 -9.87 -22.42
N GLY A 488 -2.98 -9.62 -21.22
CA GLY A 488 -3.12 -10.50 -20.05
C GLY A 488 -2.40 -11.87 -20.18
N PRO A 489 -2.55 -12.75 -19.17
CA PRO A 489 -2.13 -14.15 -19.22
C PRO A 489 -2.58 -14.90 -20.48
N ALA A 490 -1.82 -15.89 -20.92
CA ALA A 490 -2.18 -16.71 -22.08
C ALA A 490 -3.52 -17.45 -21.89
N ALA A 491 -3.86 -17.79 -20.63
CA ALA A 491 -5.13 -18.37 -20.24
C ALA A 491 -6.35 -17.44 -20.41
N TYR A 492 -6.17 -16.12 -20.58
CA TYR A 492 -7.28 -15.19 -20.84
C TYR A 492 -7.68 -15.17 -22.33
N GLY A 493 -7.06 -16.02 -23.17
CA GLY A 493 -7.42 -16.16 -24.58
C GLY A 493 -6.73 -15.18 -25.53
N ILE A 494 -6.06 -14.13 -25.03
CA ILE A 494 -5.42 -13.07 -25.84
C ILE A 494 -3.89 -13.10 -25.73
N GLY A 495 -3.29 -13.28 -24.54
CA GLY A 495 -1.84 -13.33 -24.34
C GLY A 495 -1.10 -14.48 -25.06
N GLU A 496 0.17 -14.29 -25.41
CA GLU A 496 1.05 -15.36 -25.93
C GLU A 496 2.22 -15.73 -25.00
N GLU A 497 2.58 -14.84 -24.08
CA GLU A 497 3.64 -15.06 -23.10
C GLU A 497 3.07 -15.74 -21.84
N ILE A 498 3.90 -16.51 -21.14
CA ILE A 498 3.49 -17.25 -19.94
C ILE A 498 3.65 -16.39 -18.70
N THR A 499 2.68 -16.51 -17.80
CA THR A 499 2.60 -15.81 -16.51
C THR A 499 2.57 -16.77 -15.31
N VAL A 500 2.64 -16.22 -14.10
CA VAL A 500 2.46 -16.98 -12.83
C VAL A 500 1.02 -17.54 -12.71
N THR A 501 0.02 -16.84 -13.24
CA THR A 501 -1.37 -17.32 -13.36
C THR A 501 -1.46 -18.53 -14.28
N ASP A 502 -0.80 -18.50 -15.45
CA ASP A 502 -0.75 -19.64 -16.38
C ASP A 502 -0.07 -20.85 -15.72
N ALA A 503 1.03 -20.63 -14.99
CA ALA A 503 1.72 -21.67 -14.24
C ALA A 503 0.81 -22.32 -13.18
N ASN A 504 0.14 -21.53 -12.34
CA ASN A 504 -0.79 -22.07 -11.35
C ASN A 504 -1.99 -22.80 -12.01
N LEU A 505 -2.52 -22.31 -13.14
CA LEU A 505 -3.61 -22.96 -13.88
C LEU A 505 -3.21 -24.32 -14.46
N LEU A 506 -2.04 -24.40 -15.11
CA LEU A 506 -1.52 -25.60 -15.76
C LEU A 506 -0.95 -26.64 -14.78
N LEU A 507 -0.59 -26.21 -13.57
CA LEU A 507 -0.37 -27.07 -12.41
C LEU A 507 -1.67 -27.46 -11.69
N GLY A 508 -2.84 -27.01 -12.17
CA GLY A 508 -4.16 -27.36 -11.64
C GLY A 508 -4.52 -26.68 -10.31
N ARG A 509 -3.76 -25.67 -9.88
CA ARG A 509 -4.01 -24.91 -8.63
C ARG A 509 -5.11 -23.86 -8.77
N ILE A 510 -5.61 -23.62 -9.98
CA ILE A 510 -6.80 -22.79 -10.24
C ILE A 510 -7.94 -23.68 -10.73
N ALA A 511 -9.14 -23.44 -10.20
CA ALA A 511 -10.39 -24.10 -10.57
C ALA A 511 -11.21 -23.18 -11.50
N PRO A 512 -11.24 -23.41 -12.83
CA PRO A 512 -11.73 -22.42 -13.81
C PRO A 512 -13.16 -21.93 -13.56
N ARG A 513 -14.07 -22.80 -13.10
CA ARG A 513 -15.48 -22.46 -12.83
C ARG A 513 -15.71 -21.41 -11.74
N PHE A 514 -14.69 -21.09 -10.94
CA PHE A 514 -14.74 -20.09 -9.87
C PHE A 514 -13.91 -18.84 -10.22
N PHE A 515 -13.19 -18.84 -11.35
CA PHE A 515 -12.37 -17.71 -11.76
C PHE A 515 -13.26 -16.52 -12.15
N ALA A 516 -12.93 -15.32 -11.66
CA ALA A 516 -13.71 -14.09 -11.87
C ALA A 516 -15.22 -14.28 -11.65
N GLY A 517 -15.62 -14.86 -10.51
CA GLY A 517 -17.01 -15.15 -10.19
C GLY A 517 -17.68 -16.25 -11.04
N GLY A 518 -16.95 -16.89 -11.95
CA GLY A 518 -17.45 -17.85 -12.93
C GLY A 518 -17.86 -17.23 -14.28
N ALA A 519 -17.64 -15.93 -14.49
CA ALA A 519 -17.97 -15.25 -15.74
C ALA A 519 -16.97 -15.58 -16.88
N ASP A 520 -15.67 -15.61 -16.57
CA ASP A 520 -14.61 -15.73 -17.57
C ASP A 520 -14.20 -17.19 -17.85
N ARG A 521 -14.22 -17.58 -19.13
CA ARG A 521 -13.75 -18.91 -19.57
C ARG A 521 -12.25 -18.88 -19.88
N LEU A 522 -11.44 -19.49 -19.01
CA LEU A 522 -10.00 -19.64 -19.21
C LEU A 522 -9.65 -20.64 -20.33
N ASP A 523 -8.85 -20.21 -21.31
CA ASP A 523 -8.30 -21.07 -22.37
C ASP A 523 -7.05 -21.83 -21.88
N ILE A 524 -7.31 -22.97 -21.23
CA ILE A 524 -6.28 -23.92 -20.78
C ILE A 524 -5.44 -24.43 -21.97
N ALA A 525 -6.02 -24.57 -23.16
CA ALA A 525 -5.31 -25.11 -24.33
C ALA A 525 -4.33 -24.08 -24.91
N ARG A 526 -4.66 -22.79 -24.92
CA ARG A 526 -3.73 -21.70 -25.28
C ARG A 526 -2.59 -21.59 -24.29
N ALA A 527 -2.89 -21.62 -22.99
CA ALA A 527 -1.86 -21.65 -21.94
C ALA A 527 -0.92 -22.85 -22.12
N ASP A 528 -1.44 -24.06 -22.37
CA ASP A 528 -0.64 -25.27 -22.60
C ASP A 528 0.26 -25.16 -23.84
N ARG A 529 -0.27 -24.67 -24.98
CA ARG A 529 0.52 -24.41 -26.20
C ARG A 529 1.68 -23.43 -25.94
N CYS A 530 1.40 -22.33 -25.24
CA CYS A 530 2.41 -21.31 -24.93
C CYS A 530 3.44 -21.84 -23.91
N ALA A 531 3.03 -22.64 -22.94
CA ALA A 531 3.93 -23.28 -21.98
C ALA A 531 4.87 -24.28 -22.65
N ARG A 532 4.39 -25.07 -23.62
CA ARG A 532 5.24 -25.97 -24.42
C ARG A 532 6.20 -25.21 -25.34
N LYS A 533 5.75 -24.10 -25.95
CA LYS A 533 6.57 -23.18 -26.77
C LYS A 533 7.75 -22.62 -25.95
N LEU A 534 7.49 -22.15 -24.72
CA LEU A 534 8.54 -21.64 -23.82
C LEU A 534 9.44 -22.76 -23.27
N ALA A 535 8.87 -23.88 -22.82
CA ALA A 535 9.61 -25.01 -22.27
C ALA A 535 10.61 -25.60 -23.29
N LYS A 536 10.21 -25.70 -24.57
CA LYS A 536 11.10 -26.10 -25.68
C LYS A 536 12.26 -25.13 -25.88
N ARG A 537 12.04 -23.81 -25.74
CA ARG A 537 13.11 -22.78 -25.83
C ARG A 537 14.09 -22.87 -24.67
N LEU A 538 13.62 -23.25 -23.48
CA LEU A 538 14.44 -23.40 -22.27
C LEU A 538 15.10 -24.79 -22.11
N GLY A 539 14.81 -25.75 -23.00
CA GLY A 539 15.29 -27.13 -22.85
C GLY A 539 14.69 -27.87 -21.64
N LEU A 540 13.55 -27.41 -21.10
CA LEU A 540 12.95 -27.94 -19.88
C LEU A 540 11.71 -28.80 -20.16
N ALA A 541 11.46 -29.78 -19.30
CA ALA A 541 10.17 -30.46 -19.25
C ALA A 541 9.08 -29.45 -18.82
N PRO A 542 7.94 -29.32 -19.53
CA PRO A 542 6.95 -28.27 -19.28
C PRO A 542 6.48 -28.17 -17.83
N ARG A 543 6.22 -29.31 -17.16
CA ARG A 543 5.85 -29.31 -15.73
C ARG A 543 6.95 -28.72 -14.83
N ARG A 544 8.21 -29.13 -15.03
CA ARG A 544 9.38 -28.65 -14.25
C ARG A 544 9.61 -27.15 -14.44
N MET A 545 9.36 -26.64 -15.65
CA MET A 545 9.36 -25.20 -15.94
C MET A 545 8.30 -24.48 -15.11
N LEU A 546 7.03 -24.88 -15.18
CA LEU A 546 5.93 -24.21 -14.47
C LEU A 546 6.07 -24.26 -12.94
N GLU A 547 6.54 -25.38 -12.39
CA GLU A 547 6.91 -25.45 -10.97
C GLU A 547 8.09 -24.52 -10.62
N GLY A 548 9.00 -24.29 -11.57
CA GLY A 548 10.07 -23.30 -11.46
C GLY A 548 9.54 -21.87 -11.46
N VAL A 549 8.57 -21.54 -12.31
CA VAL A 549 7.92 -20.22 -12.37
C VAL A 549 7.31 -19.85 -11.02
N VAL A 550 6.53 -20.76 -10.42
CA VAL A 550 5.95 -20.53 -9.08
C VAL A 550 7.07 -20.35 -8.04
N ARG A 551 8.07 -21.24 -7.98
CA ARG A 551 9.18 -21.12 -7.02
C ARG A 551 10.00 -19.83 -7.16
N LEU A 552 10.14 -19.28 -8.37
CA LEU A 552 10.79 -17.98 -8.59
C LEU A 552 9.92 -16.82 -8.07
N SER A 553 8.61 -16.86 -8.32
CA SER A 553 7.66 -15.90 -7.73
C SER A 553 7.67 -15.97 -6.20
N ASP A 554 7.66 -17.18 -5.63
CA ASP A 554 7.76 -17.43 -4.19
C ASP A 554 9.05 -16.83 -3.61
N LEU A 555 10.19 -16.98 -4.31
CA LEU A 555 11.49 -16.45 -3.88
C LEU A 555 11.51 -14.91 -3.86
N VAL A 556 10.88 -14.24 -4.84
CA VAL A 556 10.77 -12.77 -4.86
C VAL A 556 9.90 -12.28 -3.71
N MET A 557 8.73 -12.87 -3.50
CA MET A 557 7.84 -12.51 -2.39
C MET A 557 8.45 -12.85 -1.01
N THR A 558 9.22 -13.95 -0.90
CA THR A 558 9.96 -14.29 0.34
C THR A 558 11.01 -13.23 0.68
N ARG A 559 11.66 -12.61 -0.32
CA ARG A 559 12.59 -11.49 -0.09
C ARG A 559 11.83 -10.26 0.41
N ALA A 560 10.72 -9.88 -0.23
CA ALA A 560 9.87 -8.78 0.20
C ALA A 560 9.42 -8.92 1.66
N LEU A 561 8.98 -10.12 2.06
CA LEU A 561 8.58 -10.44 3.43
C LEU A 561 9.74 -10.38 4.44
N ARG A 562 11.00 -10.54 4.01
CA ARG A 562 12.20 -10.39 4.87
C ARG A 562 12.60 -8.92 5.06
N VAL A 563 12.43 -8.08 4.03
CA VAL A 563 12.66 -6.62 4.12
C VAL A 563 11.77 -5.98 5.19
N ILE A 564 10.49 -6.38 5.28
CA ILE A 564 9.56 -5.84 6.29
C ILE A 564 9.72 -6.44 7.69
N SER A 565 10.50 -7.53 7.85
CA SER A 565 10.65 -8.26 9.12
C SER A 565 12.10 -8.25 9.61
N LEU A 566 12.94 -9.14 9.10
CA LEU A 566 14.33 -9.34 9.52
C LEU A 566 15.16 -8.06 9.41
N GLU A 567 15.04 -7.32 8.30
CA GLU A 567 15.77 -6.05 8.08
C GLU A 567 15.24 -4.89 8.95
N ARG A 568 14.16 -5.13 9.71
CA ARG A 568 13.58 -4.23 10.73
C ARG A 568 13.67 -4.80 12.16
N GLY A 569 14.48 -5.84 12.38
CA GLY A 569 14.67 -6.46 13.70
C GLY A 569 13.49 -7.30 14.19
N ARG A 570 12.54 -7.68 13.32
CA ARG A 570 11.34 -8.45 13.68
C ARG A 570 11.45 -9.90 13.20
N ASP A 571 11.22 -10.85 14.09
CA ASP A 571 11.21 -12.28 13.74
C ASP A 571 9.92 -12.63 12.97
N PRO A 572 9.98 -13.13 11.72
CA PRO A 572 8.78 -13.53 10.99
C PRO A 572 8.07 -14.73 11.64
N ARG A 573 8.74 -15.57 12.44
CA ARG A 573 8.20 -16.82 12.99
C ARG A 573 7.16 -16.62 14.09
N SER A 574 7.19 -15.48 14.78
CA SER A 574 6.20 -15.11 15.80
C SER A 574 4.93 -14.48 15.20
N ALA A 575 4.97 -14.08 13.93
CA ALA A 575 3.85 -13.47 13.22
C ALA A 575 3.03 -14.50 12.43
N ALA A 576 1.73 -14.24 12.27
CA ALA A 576 0.92 -14.92 11.26
C ALA A 576 1.10 -14.26 9.88
N LEU A 577 0.79 -14.98 8.78
CA LEU A 577 0.76 -14.39 7.44
C LEU A 577 -0.69 -14.20 6.98
N VAL A 578 -1.18 -12.95 6.94
CA VAL A 578 -2.50 -12.59 6.42
C VAL A 578 -2.41 -12.47 4.89
N VAL A 579 -3.12 -13.34 4.18
CA VAL A 579 -2.97 -13.53 2.73
C VAL A 579 -4.25 -13.13 2.01
N PHE A 580 -4.10 -12.24 1.03
CA PHE A 580 -5.20 -11.72 0.22
C PHE A 580 -4.77 -11.34 -1.20
N GLY A 581 -5.63 -10.62 -1.92
CA GLY A 581 -5.53 -10.45 -3.37
C GLY A 581 -6.01 -11.69 -4.13
N GLY A 582 -6.18 -11.54 -5.44
CA GLY A 582 -6.72 -12.63 -6.28
C GLY A 582 -5.82 -13.87 -6.36
N ALA A 583 -4.50 -13.69 -6.21
CA ALA A 583 -3.51 -14.77 -6.37
C ALA A 583 -2.83 -15.20 -5.05
N GLY A 584 -2.88 -14.42 -3.97
CA GLY A 584 -2.06 -14.66 -2.77
C GLY A 584 -2.31 -16.03 -2.13
N GLY A 585 -3.56 -16.49 -2.14
CA GLY A 585 -3.96 -17.81 -1.64
C GLY A 585 -3.30 -19.01 -2.34
N LEU A 586 -2.73 -18.82 -3.54
CA LEU A 586 -1.98 -19.85 -4.28
C LEU A 586 -0.54 -20.03 -3.77
N HIS A 587 -0.01 -19.02 -3.06
CA HIS A 587 1.40 -18.90 -2.67
C HIS A 587 1.61 -18.87 -1.15
N GLY A 588 0.63 -18.40 -0.37
CA GLY A 588 0.75 -18.17 1.07
C GLY A 588 1.33 -19.33 1.90
N VAL A 589 0.96 -20.58 1.61
CA VAL A 589 1.51 -21.77 2.31
C VAL A 589 3.00 -21.96 2.03
N ALA A 590 3.45 -21.78 0.78
CA ALA A 590 4.86 -21.92 0.42
C ALA A 590 5.71 -20.81 1.05
N LEU A 591 5.20 -19.58 1.05
CA LEU A 591 5.84 -18.41 1.66
C LEU A 591 5.94 -18.55 3.19
N ALA A 592 4.88 -19.03 3.85
CA ALA A 592 4.91 -19.30 5.28
C ALA A 592 6.02 -20.30 5.65
N ARG A 593 6.14 -21.41 4.90
CA ARG A 593 7.21 -22.41 5.09
C ARG A 593 8.60 -21.83 4.85
N ALA A 594 8.77 -20.98 3.83
CA ALA A 594 10.05 -20.31 3.52
C ALA A 594 10.49 -19.25 4.57
N LEU A 595 9.62 -18.93 5.53
CA LEU A 595 9.84 -17.99 6.63
C LEU A 595 9.74 -18.64 8.03
N GLY A 596 9.34 -19.91 8.12
CA GLY A 596 9.07 -20.59 9.39
C GLY A 596 7.76 -20.16 10.09
N VAL A 597 6.84 -19.52 9.37
CA VAL A 597 5.52 -19.12 9.87
C VAL A 597 4.62 -20.35 9.98
N SER A 598 4.02 -20.56 11.16
CA SER A 598 3.16 -21.72 11.45
C SER A 598 1.68 -21.53 11.06
N ARG A 599 1.26 -20.29 10.78
CA ARG A 599 -0.14 -19.93 10.55
C ARG A 599 -0.30 -18.93 9.39
N VAL A 600 -1.05 -19.33 8.37
CA VAL A 600 -1.59 -18.42 7.35
C VAL A 600 -3.05 -18.10 7.68
N VAL A 601 -3.45 -16.84 7.58
CA VAL A 601 -4.84 -16.39 7.73
C VAL A 601 -5.35 -15.94 6.37
N VAL A 602 -6.44 -16.55 5.89
CA VAL A 602 -7.12 -16.12 4.65
C VAL A 602 -8.54 -15.65 4.99
N PRO A 603 -8.83 -14.35 4.90
CA PRO A 603 -10.19 -13.83 5.07
C PRO A 603 -11.23 -14.47 4.13
N PRO A 604 -12.54 -14.33 4.39
CA PRO A 604 -13.57 -14.51 3.38
C PRO A 604 -13.38 -13.51 2.23
N ARG A 605 -13.63 -13.92 0.98
CA ARG A 605 -13.51 -13.08 -0.22
C ARG A 605 -12.19 -12.31 -0.30
N PRO A 606 -11.04 -12.98 -0.13
CA PRO A 606 -9.76 -12.32 0.02
C PRO A 606 -9.32 -11.59 -1.26
N GLY A 607 -9.90 -11.94 -2.41
CA GLY A 607 -9.63 -11.26 -3.67
C GLY A 607 -10.21 -9.86 -3.80
N VAL A 608 -11.06 -9.39 -2.87
CA VAL A 608 -11.64 -8.02 -2.84
C VAL A 608 -11.38 -7.31 -1.50
N LEU A 609 -10.38 -7.78 -0.73
CA LEU A 609 -10.17 -7.32 0.65
C LEU A 609 -9.84 -5.82 0.73
N SER A 610 -9.16 -5.26 -0.29
CA SER A 610 -8.83 -3.83 -0.34
C SER A 610 -10.08 -2.94 -0.39
N ALA A 611 -11.07 -3.31 -1.21
CA ALA A 611 -12.37 -2.64 -1.26
C ALA A 611 -13.17 -2.80 0.05
N GLN A 612 -13.11 -3.97 0.70
CA GLN A 612 -13.68 -4.16 2.05
C GLN A 612 -13.02 -3.25 3.10
N GLY A 613 -11.72 -2.98 2.96
CA GLY A 613 -10.97 -2.07 3.82
C GLY A 613 -11.33 -0.59 3.67
N LEU A 614 -11.77 -0.15 2.48
CA LEU A 614 -12.31 1.20 2.27
C LEU A 614 -13.52 1.46 3.17
N LEU A 615 -14.41 0.47 3.31
CA LEU A 615 -15.58 0.52 4.21
C LEU A 615 -15.20 0.56 5.69
N TRP A 616 -14.05 0.03 6.07
CA TRP A 616 -13.59 -0.03 7.46
C TRP A 616 -12.63 1.10 7.85
N ALA A 617 -12.11 1.84 6.87
CA ALA A 617 -11.26 2.99 7.09
C ALA A 617 -12.00 4.15 7.79
N SER A 618 -11.26 4.87 8.61
CA SER A 618 -11.70 6.11 9.26
C SER A 618 -11.23 7.32 8.44
N PRO A 619 -12.09 8.33 8.18
CA PRO A 619 -11.64 9.65 7.73
C PRO A 619 -10.56 10.19 8.68
N ALA A 620 -9.42 10.60 8.12
CA ALA A 620 -8.24 10.99 8.89
C ALA A 620 -7.31 11.90 8.08
N ARG A 621 -6.63 12.81 8.77
CA ARG A 621 -5.64 13.73 8.22
C ARG A 621 -4.45 13.88 9.16
N THR A 622 -3.25 13.85 8.60
CA THR A 622 -2.00 14.15 9.31
C THR A 622 -1.41 15.49 8.87
N LEU A 623 -1.11 16.35 9.85
CA LEU A 623 -0.24 17.52 9.70
C LEU A 623 1.06 17.31 10.47
N SER A 624 2.10 18.03 10.06
CA SER A 624 3.37 18.14 10.77
C SER A 624 3.85 19.58 10.82
N ARG A 625 4.90 19.83 11.61
CA ARG A 625 5.63 21.08 11.66
C ARG A 625 7.07 20.80 12.08
N SER A 626 8.05 21.25 11.30
CA SER A 626 9.44 21.26 11.75
C SER A 626 9.67 22.21 12.93
N VAL A 627 10.54 21.78 13.85
CA VAL A 627 10.83 22.47 15.13
C VAL A 627 12.33 22.73 15.23
N LEU A 628 13.17 21.70 15.04
CA LEU A 628 14.64 21.78 15.08
C LEU A 628 15.21 22.33 16.42
N GLU A 629 14.54 22.03 17.53
CA GLU A 629 14.97 22.42 18.88
C GLU A 629 15.97 21.40 19.47
N ARG A 630 16.89 21.87 20.33
CA ARG A 630 17.82 21.02 21.07
C ARG A 630 17.15 20.47 22.34
N GLY A 631 17.37 19.20 22.62
CA GLY A 631 16.67 18.46 23.68
C GLY A 631 15.20 18.20 23.32
N LEU A 632 14.46 17.64 24.28
CA LEU A 632 13.02 17.50 24.21
C LEU A 632 12.37 18.58 25.09
N PRO A 633 11.57 19.50 24.53
CA PRO A 633 10.93 20.56 25.30
C PRO A 633 9.98 20.00 26.36
N SER A 634 9.75 20.79 27.42
CA SER A 634 8.77 20.46 28.46
C SER A 634 7.39 20.18 27.85
N SER A 635 6.59 19.33 28.48
CA SER A 635 5.28 18.96 27.92
C SER A 635 4.35 20.18 27.71
N THR A 636 4.54 21.26 28.48
CA THR A 636 3.83 22.55 28.27
C THR A 636 4.33 23.31 27.03
N ALA A 637 5.62 23.24 26.69
CA ALA A 637 6.13 23.78 25.43
C ALA A 637 5.65 22.95 24.23
N ARG A 638 5.73 21.61 24.30
CA ARG A 638 5.22 20.70 23.26
C ARG A 638 3.73 20.94 22.97
N ARG A 639 2.90 21.04 24.02
CA ARG A 639 1.47 21.41 23.88
C ARG A 639 1.23 22.74 23.15
N ARG A 640 2.12 23.74 23.27
CA ARG A 640 2.01 25.01 22.51
C ARG A 640 2.33 24.84 21.02
N LEU A 641 3.28 23.96 20.68
CA LEU A 641 3.61 23.62 19.28
C LEU A 641 2.50 22.79 18.60
N VAL A 642 1.93 21.85 19.36
CA VAL A 642 0.95 20.85 18.90
C VAL A 642 -0.46 21.44 18.74
N ARG A 643 -0.91 22.29 19.67
CA ARG A 643 -2.30 22.75 19.73
C ARG A 643 -2.84 23.37 18.42
N PRO A 644 -2.13 24.28 17.72
CA PRO A 644 -2.64 24.87 16.48
C PRO A 644 -2.87 23.85 15.35
N LEU A 645 -2.09 22.76 15.31
CA LEU A 645 -2.27 21.68 14.34
C LEU A 645 -3.53 20.85 14.67
N VAL A 646 -3.77 20.57 15.96
CA VAL A 646 -4.98 19.89 16.44
C VAL A 646 -6.24 20.73 16.17
N GLU A 647 -6.16 22.04 16.37
CA GLU A 647 -7.26 22.99 16.12
C GLU A 647 -7.59 23.05 14.62
N ARG A 648 -6.60 23.36 13.76
CA ARG A 648 -6.77 23.40 12.30
C ARG A 648 -7.37 22.10 11.73
N LEU A 649 -6.90 20.95 12.21
CA LEU A 649 -7.43 19.64 11.78
C LEU A 649 -8.87 19.39 12.26
N ARG A 650 -9.20 19.76 13.50
CA ARG A 650 -10.55 19.58 14.04
C ARG A 650 -11.57 20.47 13.35
N ASP A 651 -11.24 21.72 13.07
CA ASP A 651 -12.18 22.66 12.47
C ASP A 651 -12.43 22.32 10.98
N GLY A 652 -11.45 21.75 10.26
CA GLY A 652 -11.67 21.14 8.95
C GLY A 652 -12.72 20.02 9.00
N PHE A 653 -12.50 18.99 9.83
CA PHE A 653 -13.48 17.89 9.99
C PHE A 653 -14.88 18.39 10.42
N VAL A 654 -14.96 19.48 11.17
CA VAL A 654 -16.25 20.08 11.57
C VAL A 654 -16.95 20.77 10.41
N ALA A 655 -16.21 21.42 9.50
CA ALA A 655 -16.76 21.97 8.26
C ALA A 655 -17.32 20.88 7.33
N GLU A 656 -16.76 19.67 7.37
CA GLU A 656 -17.29 18.48 6.66
C GLU A 656 -18.44 17.76 7.40
N GLY A 657 -18.94 18.35 8.49
CA GLY A 657 -20.07 17.85 9.28
C GLY A 657 -19.72 16.77 10.31
N TYR A 658 -18.45 16.46 10.57
CA TYR A 658 -18.08 15.51 11.62
C TYR A 658 -18.13 16.16 13.00
N GLY A 659 -18.99 15.65 13.89
CA GLY A 659 -19.19 16.22 15.22
C GLY A 659 -17.94 16.14 16.10
N LYS A 660 -17.58 17.25 16.78
CA LYS A 660 -16.34 17.41 17.59
C LYS A 660 -16.05 16.25 18.57
N ARG A 661 -17.08 15.62 19.15
CA ARG A 661 -16.95 14.47 20.07
C ARG A 661 -16.53 13.13 19.40
N SER A 662 -16.44 13.07 18.08
CA SER A 662 -15.92 11.92 17.33
C SER A 662 -14.41 12.01 17.02
N LEU A 663 -13.79 13.17 17.22
CA LEU A 663 -12.45 13.46 16.71
C LEU A 663 -11.35 13.07 17.71
N ILE A 664 -10.68 11.96 17.43
CA ILE A 664 -9.50 11.49 18.16
C ILE A 664 -8.26 12.18 17.58
N ALA A 665 -7.36 12.66 18.44
CA ALA A 665 -6.10 13.28 18.03
C ALA A 665 -4.92 12.51 18.64
N ASN A 666 -4.04 12.01 17.78
CA ASN A 666 -2.80 11.34 18.16
C ASN A 666 -1.61 12.27 17.85
N VAL A 667 -0.60 12.26 18.73
CA VAL A 667 0.56 13.16 18.65
C VAL A 667 1.85 12.34 18.72
N SER A 668 2.74 12.58 17.77
CA SER A 668 4.08 12.00 17.70
C SER A 668 5.15 13.07 17.48
N LEU A 669 6.39 12.72 17.81
CA LEU A 669 7.58 13.55 17.78
C LEU A 669 8.61 12.86 16.90
N ASP A 670 9.19 13.58 15.95
CA ASP A 670 10.35 13.10 15.19
C ASP A 670 11.63 13.49 15.95
N VAL A 671 12.32 12.50 16.50
CA VAL A 671 13.45 12.67 17.42
C VAL A 671 14.70 11.98 16.88
N ARG A 672 15.89 12.55 17.16
CA ARG A 672 17.18 11.96 16.79
C ARG A 672 18.27 12.32 17.78
N TYR A 673 19.41 11.64 17.76
CA TYR A 673 20.62 12.13 18.41
C TYR A 673 21.18 13.36 17.69
N ARG A 674 21.78 14.27 18.45
CA ARG A 674 22.46 15.46 17.91
C ARG A 674 23.58 15.05 16.94
N GLY A 675 23.52 15.57 15.71
CA GLY A 675 24.43 15.20 14.62
C GLY A 675 24.10 13.89 13.88
N GLN A 676 23.00 13.21 14.23
CA GLN A 676 22.42 12.12 13.44
C GLN A 676 21.74 12.71 12.19
N SER A 677 21.76 11.99 11.07
CA SER A 677 21.22 12.46 9.78
C SER A 677 19.79 12.03 9.48
N PHE A 678 19.17 11.24 10.36
CA PHE A 678 17.85 10.62 10.23
C PHE A 678 17.11 10.64 11.57
N GLU A 679 15.79 10.46 11.55
CA GLU A 679 14.89 10.58 12.69
C GLU A 679 14.17 9.25 13.03
N LEU A 680 13.67 9.14 14.25
CA LEU A 680 12.70 8.13 14.67
C LEU A 680 11.43 8.83 15.17
N GLU A 681 10.28 8.41 14.67
CA GLU A 681 8.97 8.86 15.16
C GLU A 681 8.64 8.13 16.48
N VAL A 682 8.29 8.89 17.52
CA VAL A 682 7.90 8.36 18.85
C VAL A 682 6.59 9.02 19.32
N PRO A 683 5.75 8.33 20.13
CA PRO A 683 4.58 8.97 20.74
C PRO A 683 4.99 10.11 21.67
N GLU A 684 4.18 11.18 21.79
CA GLU A 684 4.51 12.30 22.69
C GLU A 684 4.65 11.85 24.14
N GLY A 685 3.69 11.03 24.61
CA GLY A 685 3.73 10.30 25.88
C GLY A 685 4.02 11.11 27.15
N ASP A 686 4.23 10.36 28.23
CA ASP A 686 4.79 10.88 29.48
C ASP A 686 6.32 11.01 29.35
N ASP A 687 6.99 9.95 28.87
CA ASP A 687 8.44 9.89 28.60
C ASP A 687 8.74 9.53 27.13
N PRO A 688 8.83 10.52 26.23
CA PRO A 688 9.26 10.33 24.86
C PRO A 688 10.78 10.06 24.71
N LEU A 689 11.61 10.36 25.72
CA LEU A 689 13.05 10.15 25.65
C LEU A 689 13.39 8.67 25.80
N ALA A 690 12.84 8.00 26.82
CA ALA A 690 12.98 6.56 26.95
C ALA A 690 12.24 5.80 25.84
N ALA A 691 11.18 6.36 25.25
CA ALA A 691 10.56 5.81 24.04
C ALA A 691 11.51 5.87 22.83
N PHE A 692 12.21 6.99 22.64
CA PHE A 692 13.25 7.13 21.61
C PHE A 692 14.41 6.16 21.81
N HIS A 693 14.95 6.04 23.02
CA HIS A 693 16.04 5.10 23.30
C HIS A 693 15.63 3.64 23.04
N ARG A 694 14.44 3.19 23.51
CA ARG A 694 13.93 1.84 23.22
C ARG A 694 13.73 1.59 21.72
N SER A 695 13.19 2.57 20.99
CA SER A 695 13.00 2.49 19.53
C SER A 695 14.34 2.40 18.79
N HIS A 696 15.35 3.14 19.24
CA HIS A 696 16.70 3.11 18.69
C HIS A 696 17.40 1.77 18.95
N GLU A 697 17.29 1.25 20.18
CA GLU A 697 17.85 -0.06 20.55
C GLU A 697 17.18 -1.20 19.76
N GLN A 698 15.85 -1.21 19.67
CA GLN A 698 15.10 -2.22 18.92
C GLN A 698 15.46 -2.21 17.42
N ARG A 699 15.72 -1.03 16.83
CA ARG A 699 15.97 -0.88 15.39
C ARG A 699 17.43 -1.02 14.98
N TYR A 700 18.37 -0.66 15.84
CA TYR A 700 19.81 -0.58 15.51
C TYR A 700 20.72 -1.41 16.43
N GLY A 701 20.17 -2.06 17.47
CA GLY A 701 20.92 -2.92 18.40
C GLY A 701 21.69 -2.16 19.50
N PHE A 702 21.51 -0.85 19.62
CA PHE A 702 22.09 -0.02 20.69
C PHE A 702 21.28 1.25 20.92
N ALA A 703 21.41 1.86 22.11
CA ALA A 703 21.02 3.23 22.37
C ALA A 703 22.15 3.96 23.13
N ASP A 704 22.47 5.17 22.70
CA ASP A 704 23.41 6.06 23.39
C ASP A 704 22.63 6.88 24.43
N LEU A 705 22.73 6.52 25.71
CA LEU A 705 22.03 7.24 26.78
C LEU A 705 22.77 8.52 27.22
N SER A 706 23.96 8.79 26.67
CA SER A 706 24.81 9.92 27.07
C SER A 706 24.66 11.16 26.18
N ARG A 707 24.07 10.99 25.00
CA ARG A 707 24.11 11.96 23.91
C ARG A 707 22.82 12.78 23.79
N ASP A 708 22.99 14.10 23.69
CA ASP A 708 21.93 15.07 23.35
C ASP A 708 21.01 14.54 22.24
N VAL A 709 19.70 14.75 22.40
CA VAL A 709 18.70 14.58 21.34
C VAL A 709 18.27 15.92 20.74
N GLU A 710 17.64 15.90 19.57
CA GLU A 710 17.02 17.05 18.91
C GLU A 710 15.56 16.72 18.56
N LEU A 711 14.64 17.63 18.86
CA LEU A 711 13.24 17.57 18.40
C LEU A 711 13.16 18.16 16.99
N VAL A 712 13.05 17.30 15.98
CA VAL A 712 13.11 17.70 14.57
C VAL A 712 11.76 18.18 14.06
N ALA A 713 10.67 17.50 14.42
CA ALA A 713 9.31 17.90 14.09
C ALA A 713 8.28 17.40 15.11
N VAL A 714 7.13 18.07 15.17
CA VAL A 714 5.90 17.53 15.79
C VAL A 714 4.94 17.09 14.69
N ARG A 715 4.23 15.99 14.93
CA ARG A 715 3.29 15.37 13.99
C ARG A 715 1.97 15.10 14.70
N VAL A 716 0.87 15.47 14.06
CA VAL A 716 -0.48 15.41 14.62
C VAL A 716 -1.41 14.77 13.60
N ARG A 717 -2.03 13.65 14.00
CA ARG A 717 -3.05 12.97 13.20
C ARG A 717 -4.40 13.06 13.90
N VAL A 718 -5.39 13.63 13.21
CA VAL A 718 -6.79 13.61 13.68
C VAL A 718 -7.56 12.59 12.85
N ALA A 719 -8.38 11.79 13.52
CA ALA A 719 -9.22 10.76 12.92
C ALA A 719 -10.65 10.83 13.47
N VAL A 720 -11.63 10.56 12.60
CA VAL A 720 -13.03 10.38 12.97
C VAL A 720 -13.24 8.98 13.54
N ARG A 721 -13.68 8.87 14.79
CA ARG A 721 -14.03 7.59 15.43
C ARG A 721 -15.25 6.95 14.76
N THR A 722 -15.00 6.05 13.81
CA THR A 722 -16.00 5.16 13.23
C THR A 722 -16.37 4.02 14.20
N PRO A 723 -17.53 3.36 14.03
CA PRO A 723 -17.84 2.11 14.72
C PRO A 723 -16.79 1.02 14.39
N ALA A 724 -16.53 0.12 15.34
CA ALA A 724 -15.64 -1.01 15.10
C ALA A 724 -16.25 -1.96 14.04
N PRO A 725 -15.48 -2.41 13.02
CA PRO A 725 -15.98 -3.32 11.99
C PRO A 725 -16.61 -4.60 12.53
N MET A 726 -17.86 -4.87 12.15
CA MET A 726 -18.57 -6.07 12.58
C MET A 726 -18.21 -7.28 11.72
N VAL A 727 -17.23 -8.04 12.18
CA VAL A 727 -16.89 -9.34 11.56
C VAL A 727 -17.95 -10.38 11.89
N ALA A 728 -18.74 -10.77 10.89
CA ALA A 728 -19.83 -11.73 11.01
C ALA A 728 -19.35 -13.11 11.50
N ARG A 729 -20.22 -13.81 12.25
CA ARG A 729 -19.94 -15.17 12.75
C ARG A 729 -20.66 -16.22 11.91
N LEU A 730 -19.93 -17.22 11.40
CA LEU A 730 -20.53 -18.38 10.77
C LEU A 730 -21.08 -19.35 11.82
N SER A 731 -22.18 -20.03 11.48
CA SER A 731 -22.65 -21.18 12.24
C SER A 731 -21.63 -22.33 12.19
N ALA A 732 -21.53 -23.07 13.30
CA ALA A 732 -20.64 -24.21 13.41
C ALA A 732 -21.23 -25.47 12.76
N SER A 733 -20.37 -26.34 12.23
CA SER A 733 -20.76 -27.65 11.72
C SER A 733 -19.78 -28.73 12.19
N ARG A 734 -20.32 -29.83 12.73
CA ARG A 734 -19.54 -31.05 13.02
C ARG A 734 -19.46 -32.02 11.83
N LYS A 735 -20.18 -31.76 10.73
CA LYS A 735 -20.10 -32.57 9.51
C LYS A 735 -18.81 -32.23 8.75
N SER A 736 -18.12 -33.23 8.21
CA SER A 736 -17.00 -33.00 7.27
C SER A 736 -17.42 -32.13 6.09
N PRO A 737 -16.54 -31.29 5.53
CA PRO A 737 -16.85 -30.51 4.34
C PRO A 737 -17.01 -31.42 3.12
N THR A 738 -18.00 -31.14 2.27
CA THR A 738 -18.24 -31.88 1.02
C THR A 738 -17.47 -31.23 -0.12
N SER A 739 -16.67 -32.01 -0.85
CA SER A 739 -16.00 -31.52 -2.06
C SER A 739 -17.00 -31.39 -3.21
N VAL A 740 -17.09 -30.20 -3.81
CA VAL A 740 -17.91 -29.90 -5.00
C VAL A 740 -17.27 -30.39 -6.32
N GLY A 741 -16.32 -31.33 -6.26
CA GLY A 741 -15.62 -31.89 -7.41
C GLY A 741 -14.13 -32.17 -7.12
N ARG A 742 -13.38 -32.54 -8.17
CA ARG A 742 -11.92 -32.75 -8.12
C ARG A 742 -11.22 -32.01 -9.25
N ARG A 743 -9.94 -31.69 -9.08
CA ARG A 743 -9.09 -31.00 -10.06
C ARG A 743 -7.75 -31.72 -10.19
N SER A 744 -7.37 -32.11 -11.40
CA SER A 744 -6.03 -32.56 -11.77
C SER A 744 -5.24 -31.42 -12.43
N ALA A 745 -3.91 -31.57 -12.49
CA ALA A 745 -3.01 -30.69 -13.23
C ALA A 745 -3.11 -30.97 -14.75
N PRO A 746 -3.44 -29.98 -15.60
CA PRO A 746 -3.39 -30.11 -17.06
C PRO A 746 -2.04 -30.64 -17.59
N ILE A 747 -0.92 -30.25 -16.98
CA ILE A 747 0.42 -30.68 -17.43
C ILE A 747 1.06 -31.64 -16.42
N GLY A 748 1.22 -32.90 -16.83
CA GLY A 748 2.12 -33.86 -16.18
C GLY A 748 1.67 -34.37 -14.80
N GLY A 749 0.36 -34.50 -14.55
CA GLY A 749 -0.14 -35.08 -13.30
C GLY A 749 -1.48 -35.80 -13.45
N LYS A 750 -1.50 -37.11 -13.19
CA LYS A 750 -2.75 -37.90 -13.05
C LYS A 750 -3.45 -37.69 -11.70
N ALA A 751 -2.70 -37.26 -10.67
CA ALA A 751 -3.25 -36.96 -9.36
C ALA A 751 -4.28 -35.83 -9.44
N ALA A 752 -5.41 -36.00 -8.75
CA ALA A 752 -6.48 -35.02 -8.66
C ALA A 752 -6.88 -34.79 -7.20
N TRP A 753 -6.90 -33.53 -6.77
CA TRP A 753 -7.28 -33.11 -5.42
C TRP A 753 -8.75 -32.70 -5.33
N PRO A 754 -9.40 -32.78 -4.15
CA PRO A 754 -10.73 -32.24 -3.96
C PRO A 754 -10.76 -30.71 -4.12
N VAL A 755 -11.90 -30.21 -4.60
CA VAL A 755 -12.22 -28.78 -4.64
C VAL A 755 -13.39 -28.52 -3.70
N PHE A 756 -13.24 -27.57 -2.79
CA PHE A 756 -14.27 -27.10 -1.87
C PHE A 756 -14.73 -25.70 -2.28
N ASP A 757 -16.03 -25.45 -2.16
CA ASP A 757 -16.62 -24.14 -2.35
C ASP A 757 -16.51 -23.37 -1.02
N ARG A 758 -15.94 -22.16 -1.05
CA ARG A 758 -15.76 -21.31 0.13
C ARG A 758 -17.08 -20.96 0.82
N ASP A 759 -18.14 -20.73 0.06
CA ASP A 759 -19.46 -20.34 0.56
C ASP A 759 -20.21 -21.52 1.21
N ALA A 760 -19.82 -22.76 0.90
CA ALA A 760 -20.36 -23.99 1.49
C ALA A 760 -19.73 -24.34 2.86
N LEU A 761 -18.55 -23.79 3.18
CA LEU A 761 -17.81 -24.10 4.40
C LEU A 761 -18.42 -23.44 5.66
N ARG A 762 -18.33 -24.11 6.81
CA ARG A 762 -18.92 -23.70 8.10
C ARG A 762 -17.89 -23.79 9.23
N ALA A 763 -18.10 -23.03 10.31
CA ALA A 763 -17.10 -22.91 11.37
C ALA A 763 -16.79 -24.26 12.03
N GLY A 764 -15.50 -24.50 12.32
CA GLY A 764 -14.98 -25.76 12.86
C GLY A 764 -14.67 -26.83 11.81
N GLN A 765 -15.12 -26.70 10.55
CA GLN A 765 -14.74 -27.63 9.48
C GLN A 765 -13.26 -27.47 9.12
N ALA A 766 -12.63 -28.57 8.71
CA ALA A 766 -11.23 -28.61 8.33
C ALA A 766 -11.01 -29.35 7.00
N VAL A 767 -10.02 -28.88 6.23
CA VAL A 767 -9.59 -29.42 4.94
C VAL A 767 -8.08 -29.66 5.03
N ALA A 768 -7.66 -30.93 4.98
CA ALA A 768 -6.26 -31.28 4.78
C ALA A 768 -5.90 -31.20 3.29
N GLY A 769 -4.68 -30.79 2.96
CA GLY A 769 -4.18 -30.82 1.59
C GLY A 769 -3.67 -32.20 1.15
N PRO A 770 -3.33 -32.39 -0.14
CA PRO A 770 -3.44 -31.41 -1.22
C PRO A 770 -4.91 -31.12 -1.58
N ALA A 771 -5.32 -29.85 -1.55
CA ALA A 771 -6.71 -29.45 -1.75
C ALA A 771 -6.82 -28.01 -2.28
N LEU A 772 -7.96 -27.73 -2.95
CA LEU A 772 -8.36 -26.37 -3.31
C LEU A 772 -9.57 -25.93 -2.52
N ILE A 773 -9.49 -24.73 -1.94
CA ILE A 773 -10.67 -24.00 -1.45
C ILE A 773 -10.85 -22.80 -2.37
N ALA A 774 -11.91 -22.83 -3.17
CA ALA A 774 -12.19 -21.83 -4.19
C ALA A 774 -13.24 -20.84 -3.69
N ASP A 775 -12.90 -19.56 -3.74
CA ASP A 775 -13.76 -18.42 -3.49
C ASP A 775 -14.13 -17.81 -4.86
N ARG A 776 -15.21 -17.01 -4.95
CA ARG A 776 -15.57 -16.33 -6.20
C ARG A 776 -14.55 -15.27 -6.63
N THR A 777 -13.73 -14.81 -5.68
CA THR A 777 -12.77 -13.72 -5.84
C THR A 777 -11.31 -14.17 -5.93
N ALA A 778 -11.00 -15.39 -5.49
CA ALA A 778 -9.63 -15.91 -5.33
C ALA A 778 -9.61 -17.45 -5.19
N THR A 779 -8.43 -18.07 -5.11
CA THR A 779 -8.32 -19.51 -4.80
C THR A 779 -7.19 -19.76 -3.79
N VAL A 780 -7.46 -20.62 -2.81
CA VAL A 780 -6.49 -21.07 -1.80
C VAL A 780 -5.98 -22.45 -2.15
N TRP A 781 -4.67 -22.59 -2.30
CA TRP A 781 -3.97 -23.87 -2.44
C TRP A 781 -3.47 -24.33 -1.08
N VAL A 782 -3.97 -25.47 -0.61
CA VAL A 782 -3.52 -26.14 0.61
C VAL A 782 -2.59 -27.29 0.16
N ASP A 783 -1.30 -27.22 0.47
CA ASP A 783 -0.32 -28.25 0.11
C ASP A 783 -0.42 -29.50 1.02
N ASP A 784 0.34 -30.54 0.71
CA ASP A 784 0.39 -31.82 1.44
C ASP A 784 0.93 -31.70 2.88
N ARG A 785 1.46 -30.53 3.27
CA ARG A 785 1.94 -30.23 4.63
C ARG A 785 1.03 -29.26 5.39
N ALA A 786 -0.08 -28.84 4.80
CA ALA A 786 -0.98 -27.83 5.34
C ALA A 786 -2.39 -28.37 5.64
N ARG A 787 -3.06 -27.74 6.62
CA ARG A 787 -4.44 -28.00 7.00
C ARG A 787 -5.19 -26.70 7.23
N ALA A 788 -6.21 -26.42 6.42
CA ALA A 788 -7.08 -25.27 6.59
C ALA A 788 -8.22 -25.58 7.57
N VAL A 789 -8.49 -24.68 8.51
CA VAL A 789 -9.60 -24.75 9.48
C VAL A 789 -10.44 -23.49 9.37
N VAL A 790 -11.77 -23.64 9.32
CA VAL A 790 -12.70 -22.50 9.25
C VAL A 790 -12.93 -21.93 10.66
N HIS A 791 -12.42 -20.74 10.93
CA HIS A 791 -12.65 -20.04 12.19
C HIS A 791 -14.11 -19.55 12.31
N ARG A 792 -14.56 -19.23 13.53
CA ARG A 792 -15.91 -18.70 13.81
C ARG A 792 -16.24 -17.41 13.06
N THR A 793 -15.24 -16.63 12.66
CA THR A 793 -15.38 -15.41 11.82
C THR A 793 -15.43 -15.70 10.31
N GLY A 794 -15.43 -16.98 9.91
CA GLY A 794 -15.38 -17.41 8.52
C GLY A 794 -14.00 -17.38 7.87
N ALA A 795 -12.99 -16.70 8.43
CA ALA A 795 -11.60 -16.79 7.96
C ALA A 795 -11.08 -18.24 7.98
N LEU A 796 -10.24 -18.60 7.00
CA LEU A 796 -9.44 -19.82 7.06
C LEU A 796 -8.19 -19.55 7.89
N ILE A 797 -7.93 -20.44 8.84
CA ILE A 797 -6.66 -20.55 9.54
C ILE A 797 -5.97 -21.77 8.94
N VAL A 798 -4.95 -21.57 8.12
CA VAL A 798 -4.16 -22.66 7.56
C VAL A 798 -2.98 -22.91 8.49
N GLU A 799 -3.03 -24.06 9.17
CA GLU A 799 -1.96 -24.62 9.95
C GLU A 799 -0.90 -25.15 8.99
N VAL A 800 0.33 -24.66 9.13
CA VAL A 800 1.45 -24.96 8.22
C VAL A 800 2.51 -25.73 8.99
N LYS A 801 2.82 -26.95 8.55
CA LYS A 801 4.00 -27.69 9.03
C LYS A 801 5.23 -27.19 8.25
N PRO A 802 6.35 -26.86 8.93
CA PRO A 802 7.62 -26.54 8.27
C PRO A 802 8.04 -27.55 7.17
#